data_AF-A0A7C8U1N2-F1
#
_entry.id   AF-A0A7C8U1N2-F1
#
_cell.length_a   1.000
_cell.length_b   1.000
_cell.length_c   1.000
_cell.angle_alpha   90.00
_cell.angle_beta   90.00
_cell.angle_gamma   90.00
#
_symmetry.space_group_name_H-M   'P 1'
#
loop_
_entity.id
_entity.type
_entity.pdbx_description
1 polymer ?
#
loop_
_entity_poly.entity_id
_entity_poly.type
_entity_poly.pdbx_seq_one_letter_code
_entity_poly.pdbx_strand_id
1 'polypeptide(L)'
;MSSQRSISSFFAPVGRTASTSKSTSDSASKPGSSKTAQTPKVNGSTSRALSKTIAKGKAKTKVATTLETNDVEDEADEEEEQEDLPPTTSFSKRVRAFSVQSSSQPPSSDSAAPAPKRARLERRLVDNKEDDEQAQPEDLVLEDREDEVEEPLPHKLSHTSPKKSGKGIITNRFAFSSSQPADSLVHEEEEISPEAALRKRKNHEKFVKKLGRPGAFEIRQKENGEEGDEDLDEEEEEFERPPEPKKGSKAATKRGKKLTPLEQQVVDIKEKHADTVLVVEVGYKYRFFGEDARIAASVLSIVCIPGRMKFTYDPSEAHLDKFASASIPVHRLHVHVKRLITAGYKVGVVRQLETAALKAAGDNRNAPFVRKLTNLYTKGTYIDDIDGVDEHDAVGAGSGGAASTGYLLCITEKLGGGAGADEKVKVGILAVQPSTGDIIYDEFDDGFMRTEIETRLLHIAPCELLILGELSKATDKLVTHLAGSANNVFGDGVRVERVERPKKMQTTSPIHVSEFYAEKLKSEAAALPQDLLDIVTQLPDLVTICLSAMITHLTAYGLEHVFDLTKYFKSFSARSHMLLNGNTLSSLEIYRNQTDFSEKGSLFWTLDHTSTRFGRRLLRKWVGRPLLDRSQLEARINAVEEMLSSTSERTQQLKNLLTTVRYDLEKGLIRIYYGKATRPEVFNILNTLLKIAKTFRSVESPEQCGYDSPLINGAMASLPTILETIEGYLSKFDHKAATKDDKYSFFKEVDEYDYILDSKMAIKGVEFDLQEHLPDAAKAVKKKNLDYVTVSGIDYLVEIENSGIKNVPASWVKISGTKKVSRFHTPEVLRLLRERDQRKETLANDCDRAFKDFMLQIAGQYQEYRDVVQSLATLDCLVSLANVAKLPGYCKPTITDDIGIKVKQGRHPMVEQLLIETYVPNDIDLGADQRRTLLVTGPNMGGKSSYVRQIALIAIMAQIGSYVPADSAKIGLLDAVFTRMGAFDNMMTGESTFMVELSETSDILKQATPRSLVILDELGRGTSTHDGVAIAYSVLDYMVSSIKAMTLFVTHYPILAQMEKAYPREVVNAHMRFEEATDGSEDITFLYQIAEGTAHRSYGLNVAKLANVPQAVLDIAAVKSKELEVEIKGRETARWFANILQGNINTEDGLLSEISSLSIS
;
A
#
# COMPACT_ATOMS: atom_id res chain seq x y z
N MET A 1 53.35 -12.93 7.61
CA MET A 1 54.33 -12.14 8.40
C MET A 1 53.94 -10.67 8.33
N SER A 2 54.51 -9.82 9.21
CA SER A 2 54.35 -8.35 9.32
C SER A 2 54.34 -7.58 7.98
N SER A 3 53.76 -6.37 7.86
CA SER A 3 53.43 -5.36 8.90
C SER A 3 52.20 -4.51 8.57
N GLN A 4 51.59 -3.90 9.59
CA GLN A 4 50.61 -2.80 9.51
C GLN A 4 51.26 -1.43 9.29
N ARG A 5 50.46 -0.46 8.80
CA ARG A 5 50.45 1.03 8.99
C ARG A 5 49.46 1.59 7.94
N SER A 6 48.40 2.36 8.21
CA SER A 6 48.06 3.33 9.27
C SER A 6 48.96 4.59 9.27
N ILE A 7 48.44 5.83 9.40
CA ILE A 7 47.05 6.30 9.58
C ILE A 7 46.87 7.74 9.04
N SER A 8 45.62 8.24 9.01
CA SER A 8 45.12 9.60 8.66
C SER A 8 46.10 10.79 8.45
N SER A 9 45.78 11.68 7.49
CA SER A 9 45.18 13.02 7.75
C SER A 9 45.38 14.01 6.58
N PHE A 10 44.31 14.50 5.95
CA PHE A 10 44.36 15.69 5.08
C PHE A 10 43.02 16.45 5.07
N PHE A 11 42.98 17.60 5.74
CA PHE A 11 41.83 18.51 5.75
C PHE A 11 42.07 19.71 4.84
N ALA A 12 41.33 19.77 3.73
CA ALA A 12 40.84 21.02 3.10
C ALA A 12 41.94 22.01 2.58
N PRO A 13 41.59 23.21 2.02
CA PRO A 13 41.86 23.37 0.58
C PRO A 13 42.67 24.62 0.20
N VAL A 14 43.27 24.59 -0.99
CA VAL A 14 43.94 25.74 -1.63
C VAL A 14 43.21 26.09 -2.93
N GLY A 15 43.03 27.38 -3.22
CA GLY A 15 42.25 27.87 -4.35
C GLY A 15 43.04 28.65 -5.40
N ARG A 16 42.53 28.63 -6.64
CA ARG A 16 42.77 29.55 -7.78
C ARG A 16 44.21 29.75 -8.28
N THR A 17 44.47 29.32 -9.52
CA THR A 17 44.80 30.17 -10.71
C THR A 17 45.24 29.27 -11.90
N ALA A 18 45.35 29.71 -13.16
CA ALA A 18 44.43 30.44 -14.06
C ALA A 18 45.14 30.73 -15.41
N SER A 19 44.86 29.99 -16.50
CA SER A 19 45.42 30.23 -17.85
C SER A 19 44.76 29.35 -18.94
N THR A 20 44.68 29.69 -20.25
CA THR A 20 44.64 30.98 -21.00
C THR A 20 44.34 30.74 -22.50
N SER A 21 43.29 31.33 -23.08
CA SER A 21 43.15 31.76 -24.51
C SER A 21 41.72 32.31 -24.75
N LYS A 22 41.50 33.59 -25.11
CA LYS A 22 41.57 34.21 -26.47
C LYS A 22 40.49 33.67 -27.44
N SER A 23 39.76 34.48 -28.22
CA SER A 23 40.01 35.88 -28.66
C SER A 23 38.74 36.70 -29.02
N THR A 24 38.91 38.05 -29.14
CA THR A 24 38.15 39.02 -30.00
C THR A 24 36.63 39.23 -29.75
N SER A 25 36.03 40.42 -29.92
CA SER A 25 36.52 41.78 -30.24
C SER A 25 35.44 42.85 -30.00
N ASP A 26 35.84 44.09 -29.62
CA ASP A 26 35.15 45.39 -29.88
C ASP A 26 33.72 45.65 -29.33
N SER A 27 33.28 46.88 -28.97
CA SER A 27 33.94 48.22 -28.91
C SER A 27 33.27 49.16 -27.86
N ALA A 28 33.65 50.46 -27.87
CA ALA A 28 33.29 51.60 -27.01
C ALA A 28 31.84 51.67 -26.43
N SER A 29 31.56 52.33 -25.29
CA SER A 29 31.95 53.73 -24.97
C SER A 29 31.76 54.16 -23.48
N LYS A 30 31.99 55.45 -23.17
CA LYS A 30 32.02 56.15 -21.85
C LYS A 30 31.21 57.49 -21.96
N PRO A 31 31.06 58.36 -20.93
CA PRO A 31 30.70 58.18 -19.50
C PRO A 31 29.73 59.30 -18.96
N GLY A 32 29.36 59.28 -17.66
CA GLY A 32 28.74 60.40 -16.90
C GLY A 32 28.39 59.95 -15.46
N SER A 33 28.64 60.61 -14.31
CA SER A 33 28.79 62.04 -13.89
C SER A 33 27.45 62.82 -13.83
N SER A 34 27.08 63.57 -12.76
CA SER A 34 27.78 63.87 -11.49
C SER A 34 26.90 64.62 -10.42
N LYS A 35 27.45 64.82 -9.20
CA LYS A 35 27.29 66.00 -8.28
C LYS A 35 26.00 66.28 -7.44
N THR A 36 26.26 66.53 -6.13
CA THR A 36 25.69 67.59 -5.22
C THR A 36 24.19 67.64 -4.83
N ALA A 37 23.74 68.24 -3.69
CA ALA A 37 24.35 68.54 -2.37
C ALA A 37 23.30 69.10 -1.35
N GLN A 38 23.58 68.96 -0.03
CA GLN A 38 23.28 69.89 1.08
C GLN A 38 21.83 70.42 1.35
N THR A 39 21.10 69.92 2.38
CA THR A 39 20.86 70.55 3.75
C THR A 39 19.81 71.71 3.80
N PRO A 40 19.29 72.25 4.95
CA PRO A 40 19.72 72.12 6.38
C PRO A 40 18.67 72.10 7.55
N LYS A 41 19.15 71.66 8.73
CA LYS A 41 18.93 72.14 10.14
C LYS A 41 17.54 72.48 10.74
N VAL A 42 17.37 71.99 11.99
CA VAL A 42 16.93 72.79 13.19
C VAL A 42 17.87 72.43 14.38
N ASN A 43 17.95 73.24 15.45
CA ASN A 43 18.98 73.17 16.52
C ASN A 43 18.44 72.90 17.96
N GLY A 44 19.33 72.47 18.86
CA GLY A 44 19.24 72.63 20.34
C GLY A 44 20.01 71.52 21.09
N SER A 45 21.07 71.68 21.91
CA SER A 45 21.50 72.66 22.94
C SER A 45 20.75 72.55 24.28
N THR A 46 21.35 72.40 25.49
CA THR A 46 22.77 72.33 25.94
C THR A 46 22.87 71.88 27.42
N SER A 47 24.10 71.79 27.99
CA SER A 47 24.45 71.64 29.45
C SER A 47 24.47 70.19 30.00
N ARG A 48 25.59 69.68 30.56
CA ARG A 48 26.25 69.82 31.90
C ARG A 48 25.59 68.95 33.01
N ALA A 49 26.32 68.27 33.92
CA ALA A 49 27.77 68.04 34.02
C ALA A 49 28.16 66.82 34.90
N LEU A 50 29.36 66.29 34.62
CA LEU A 50 30.32 65.56 35.48
C LEU A 50 30.09 65.74 37.00
N SER A 51 30.13 64.70 37.84
CA SER A 51 31.34 64.01 38.39
C SER A 51 30.90 62.89 39.38
N LYS A 52 31.68 62.00 40.03
CA LYS A 52 33.15 61.87 40.25
C LYS A 52 33.51 60.43 40.78
N THR A 53 34.64 59.87 40.31
CA THR A 53 35.63 59.02 41.04
C THR A 53 35.29 57.79 41.92
N ILE A 54 35.98 56.66 41.61
CA ILE A 54 36.82 55.80 42.51
C ILE A 54 36.13 54.82 43.51
N ALA A 55 36.69 53.65 43.91
CA ALA A 55 37.50 52.57 43.28
C ALA A 55 37.84 51.44 44.31
N LYS A 56 38.33 50.28 43.82
CA LYS A 56 39.25 49.30 44.49
C LYS A 56 38.76 48.47 45.71
N GLY A 57 39.42 47.31 45.87
CA GLY A 57 39.39 46.40 47.05
C GLY A 57 38.45 45.21 46.85
N LYS A 58 38.88 43.95 46.63
CA LYS A 58 40.18 43.26 46.71
C LYS A 58 40.66 42.80 48.12
N ALA A 59 40.17 41.61 48.48
CA ALA A 59 40.95 40.41 48.87
C ALA A 59 41.25 40.06 50.36
N LYS A 60 41.55 38.75 50.50
CA LYS A 60 42.23 37.98 51.57
C LYS A 60 41.37 37.25 52.61
N THR A 61 41.76 36.11 53.22
CA THR A 61 42.66 34.95 52.89
C THR A 61 42.63 33.97 54.08
N LYS A 62 42.56 32.63 53.87
CA LYS A 62 43.26 31.50 54.58
C LYS A 62 42.56 30.13 54.31
N VAL A 63 43.25 29.05 53.87
CA VAL A 63 43.93 27.95 54.63
C VAL A 63 42.92 27.00 55.32
N ALA A 64 42.97 25.65 55.29
CA ALA A 64 43.92 24.60 54.80
C ALA A 64 43.21 23.62 53.81
N THR A 65 43.80 22.69 53.01
CA THR A 65 44.85 21.63 53.11
C THR A 65 44.39 20.27 53.71
N THR A 66 44.97 19.15 53.25
CA THR A 66 44.66 17.69 53.46
C THR A 66 43.37 17.19 52.78
N LEU A 67 43.25 16.03 52.09
CA LEU A 67 43.97 14.73 51.89
C LEU A 67 43.27 13.51 52.53
N GLU A 68 43.27 12.39 51.78
CA GLU A 68 43.31 10.94 52.18
C GLU A 68 42.33 10.46 53.28
N THR A 69 41.32 9.59 53.02
CA THR A 69 41.30 8.14 52.67
C THR A 69 41.56 7.17 53.85
N ASN A 70 41.08 5.92 53.69
CA ASN A 70 41.25 4.73 54.56
C ASN A 70 40.33 4.72 55.82
N ASP A 71 39.42 3.76 55.94
CA ASP A 71 39.55 2.39 56.53
C ASP A 71 39.25 2.43 58.06
N VAL A 72 38.75 1.42 58.78
CA VAL A 72 38.39 -0.01 58.58
C VAL A 72 37.06 -0.24 59.36
N GLU A 73 36.34 -1.36 59.19
CA GLU A 73 35.86 -2.21 60.32
C GLU A 73 35.15 -3.49 59.82
N ASP A 74 35.39 -4.62 60.49
CA ASP A 74 34.91 -5.98 60.19
C ASP A 74 34.72 -6.75 61.53
N GLU A 75 33.63 -7.52 61.65
CA GLU A 75 33.28 -8.47 62.75
C GLU A 75 33.15 -7.86 64.20
N ALA A 76 32.34 -8.34 65.16
CA ALA A 76 31.53 -9.55 65.29
C ALA A 76 30.35 -9.44 66.33
N ASP A 77 29.43 -10.43 66.28
CA ASP A 77 28.76 -11.18 67.39
C ASP A 77 27.68 -10.63 68.38
N GLU A 78 26.82 -11.59 68.80
CA GLU A 78 25.93 -11.71 70.01
C GLU A 78 24.70 -10.76 70.18
N GLU A 79 23.52 -11.14 70.72
CA GLU A 79 23.00 -12.39 71.36
C GLU A 79 21.43 -12.53 71.28
N GLU A 80 20.81 -13.53 71.97
CA GLU A 80 19.38 -14.00 71.85
C GLU A 80 18.34 -13.25 72.77
N GLU A 81 17.08 -13.62 73.10
CA GLU A 81 16.30 -14.88 73.29
C GLU A 81 14.77 -14.76 72.90
N GLN A 82 13.79 -15.24 73.70
CA GLN A 82 12.43 -15.70 73.28
C GLN A 82 11.22 -15.11 74.09
N GLU A 83 9.93 -15.07 73.65
CA GLU A 83 8.79 -16.08 73.51
C GLU A 83 8.31 -16.79 74.82
N ASP A 84 7.06 -17.24 75.10
CA ASP A 84 5.69 -17.27 74.49
C ASP A 84 4.61 -17.42 75.63
N LEU A 85 3.29 -17.38 75.35
CA LEU A 85 2.26 -18.42 75.69
C LEU A 85 0.78 -17.91 75.79
N PRO A 86 -0.27 -18.74 75.45
CA PRO A 86 -1.66 -18.27 75.22
C PRO A 86 -2.69 -18.44 76.39
N PRO A 87 -3.48 -19.54 76.65
CA PRO A 87 -3.80 -20.79 75.91
C PRO A 87 -5.32 -21.15 75.75
N THR A 88 -5.76 -21.55 74.53
CA THR A 88 -6.97 -22.36 74.19
C THR A 88 -8.39 -21.75 74.34
N THR A 89 -9.43 -22.14 73.59
CA THR A 89 -9.63 -23.19 72.53
C THR A 89 -10.16 -22.50 71.24
N SER A 90 -10.60 -23.09 70.11
CA SER A 90 -10.95 -24.46 69.63
C SER A 90 -10.85 -24.47 68.06
N PHE A 91 -11.21 -25.45 67.22
CA PHE A 91 -11.85 -26.77 67.41
C PHE A 91 -11.33 -27.84 66.41
N SER A 92 -11.90 -27.94 65.20
CA SER A 92 -11.79 -29.05 64.22
C SER A 92 -12.68 -28.77 62.98
N LYS A 93 -12.59 -29.38 61.78
CA LYS A 93 -11.68 -30.29 61.01
C LYS A 93 -12.29 -30.35 59.55
N ARG A 94 -11.72 -30.86 58.45
CA ARG A 94 -10.50 -31.64 58.11
C ARG A 94 -10.15 -31.42 56.61
N VAL A 95 -8.92 -31.73 56.18
CA VAL A 95 -8.49 -31.94 54.77
C VAL A 95 -7.60 -33.21 54.69
N ARG A 96 -7.42 -33.81 53.50
CA ARG A 96 -6.38 -34.80 53.12
C ARG A 96 -6.01 -34.58 51.63
N ALA A 97 -4.78 -34.60 51.10
CA ALA A 97 -3.41 -34.97 51.52
C ALA A 97 -2.89 -36.39 51.16
N PHE A 98 -1.58 -36.46 50.80
CA PHE A 98 -0.72 -37.61 50.38
C PHE A 98 -0.89 -38.12 48.93
N SER A 99 0.16 -38.50 48.18
CA SER A 99 1.64 -38.48 48.39
C SER A 99 2.43 -38.57 47.06
N VAL A 100 3.77 -38.50 47.12
CA VAL A 100 4.71 -38.56 45.97
C VAL A 100 5.67 -39.75 46.12
N GLN A 101 5.97 -40.51 45.04
CA GLN A 101 7.34 -40.96 44.65
C GLN A 101 7.43 -41.88 43.39
N SER A 102 8.63 -41.87 42.79
CA SER A 102 9.32 -42.89 41.96
C SER A 102 8.83 -43.34 40.57
N SER A 103 9.69 -43.02 39.58
CA SER A 103 10.29 -43.89 38.54
C SER A 103 9.54 -44.40 37.27
N SER A 104 10.30 -44.33 36.18
CA SER A 104 10.35 -45.23 35.00
C SER A 104 9.38 -45.02 33.80
N GLN A 105 9.80 -45.61 32.67
CA GLN A 105 9.46 -45.30 31.27
C GLN A 105 8.33 -46.21 30.71
N PRO A 106 7.88 -46.06 29.43
CA PRO A 106 6.67 -46.70 28.86
C PRO A 106 6.96 -48.16 28.36
N PRO A 107 6.11 -48.89 27.58
CA PRO A 107 4.87 -48.50 26.87
C PRO A 107 3.73 -49.58 26.85
N SER A 108 2.83 -49.45 25.87
CA SER A 108 2.06 -50.51 25.15
C SER A 108 0.52 -50.50 25.22
N SER A 109 -0.08 -51.34 24.37
CA SER A 109 -1.32 -51.24 23.61
C SER A 109 -2.60 -51.84 24.24
N ASP A 110 -3.66 -51.91 23.42
CA ASP A 110 -4.80 -52.86 23.46
C ASP A 110 -6.06 -52.59 24.34
N SER A 111 -6.99 -51.87 23.70
CA SER A 111 -8.34 -52.34 23.29
C SER A 111 -9.29 -53.11 24.23
N ALA A 112 -10.55 -52.62 24.21
CA ALA A 112 -11.83 -53.38 24.13
C ALA A 112 -12.47 -54.05 25.37
N ALA A 113 -13.62 -53.46 25.79
CA ALA A 113 -14.99 -54.04 25.87
C ALA A 113 -15.27 -55.39 26.60
N PRO A 114 -16.48 -55.61 27.21
CA PRO A 114 -17.64 -56.09 26.41
C PRO A 114 -19.10 -55.86 26.92
N ALA A 115 -19.99 -55.43 26.00
CA ALA A 115 -21.35 -55.96 25.72
C ALA A 115 -22.42 -56.06 26.87
N PRO A 116 -23.65 -56.64 26.68
CA PRO A 116 -24.44 -57.00 25.47
C PRO A 116 -25.87 -56.33 25.48
N LYS A 117 -26.88 -56.55 24.61
CA LYS A 117 -27.40 -57.74 23.85
C LYS A 117 -28.32 -57.36 22.64
N ARG A 118 -28.23 -58.17 21.56
CA ARG A 118 -29.31 -58.69 20.65
C ARG A 118 -30.13 -57.73 19.73
N ALA A 119 -30.54 -58.10 18.50
CA ALA A 119 -30.22 -59.29 17.67
C ALA A 119 -30.75 -59.24 16.19
N ARG A 120 -30.02 -59.93 15.28
CA ARG A 120 -30.46 -60.64 14.03
C ARG A 120 -31.00 -59.80 12.83
N LEU A 121 -30.86 -60.16 11.53
CA LEU A 121 -30.16 -61.21 10.70
C LEU A 121 -30.50 -60.87 9.20
N GLU A 122 -29.77 -61.04 8.08
CA GLU A 122 -28.47 -61.59 7.57
C GLU A 122 -28.04 -60.69 6.33
N ARG A 123 -27.22 -60.95 5.28
CA ARG A 123 -26.35 -62.01 4.65
C ARG A 123 -25.29 -61.29 3.76
N ARG A 124 -24.11 -61.85 3.40
CA ARG A 124 -23.71 -62.60 2.16
C ARG A 124 -24.23 -62.05 0.82
N LEU A 125 -23.47 -61.90 -0.28
CA LEU A 125 -22.04 -62.15 -0.71
C LEU A 125 -21.74 -61.10 -1.85
N VAL A 126 -20.58 -60.42 -1.97
CA VAL A 126 -19.21 -60.80 -2.41
C VAL A 126 -18.97 -60.84 -3.94
N ASP A 127 -17.87 -60.18 -4.35
CA ASP A 127 -17.02 -60.30 -5.57
C ASP A 127 -17.35 -59.66 -6.96
N ASN A 128 -16.47 -58.70 -7.32
CA ASN A 128 -15.55 -58.65 -8.49
C ASN A 128 -16.00 -58.34 -9.95
N LYS A 129 -15.03 -57.74 -10.68
CA LYS A 129 -14.83 -57.66 -12.14
C LYS A 129 -15.83 -56.79 -12.96
N GLU A 130 -15.49 -56.26 -14.13
CA GLU A 130 -14.25 -55.77 -14.78
C GLU A 130 -14.66 -55.07 -16.11
N ASP A 131 -13.79 -54.24 -16.67
CA ASP A 131 -13.59 -53.91 -18.10
C ASP A 131 -14.70 -53.26 -18.99
N ASP A 132 -14.21 -52.28 -19.76
CA ASP A 132 -14.44 -51.94 -21.17
C ASP A 132 -15.78 -51.42 -21.77
N GLU A 133 -15.76 -50.10 -22.04
CA GLU A 133 -15.61 -49.46 -23.38
C GLU A 133 -16.74 -49.43 -24.46
N GLN A 134 -16.64 -48.37 -25.28
CA GLN A 134 -17.13 -48.13 -26.67
C GLN A 134 -18.56 -47.61 -26.99
N ALA A 135 -18.54 -46.67 -27.95
CA ALA A 135 -19.57 -46.22 -28.92
C ALA A 135 -20.89 -45.62 -28.38
N GLN A 136 -21.19 -44.31 -28.52
CA GLN A 136 -21.47 -43.53 -29.75
C GLN A 136 -22.45 -44.19 -30.76
N PRO A 137 -23.27 -43.41 -31.52
CA PRO A 137 -23.44 -41.94 -31.53
C PRO A 137 -24.91 -41.47 -31.36
N GLU A 138 -25.08 -40.13 -31.29
CA GLU A 138 -25.97 -39.25 -32.09
C GLU A 138 -27.16 -39.91 -32.87
N ASP A 139 -28.32 -39.28 -33.12
CA ASP A 139 -28.56 -37.85 -33.39
C ASP A 139 -30.09 -37.53 -33.50
N LEU A 140 -30.47 -36.23 -33.49
CA LEU A 140 -31.70 -35.62 -34.07
C LEU A 140 -33.14 -36.12 -33.66
N VAL A 141 -34.26 -35.47 -34.01
CA VAL A 141 -34.69 -34.04 -33.91
C VAL A 141 -36.23 -33.89 -34.10
N LEU A 142 -36.82 -32.78 -33.62
CA LEU A 142 -38.10 -32.13 -34.02
C LEU A 142 -39.51 -32.70 -33.64
N GLU A 143 -40.44 -31.71 -33.53
CA GLU A 143 -41.88 -31.67 -33.90
C GLU A 143 -43.02 -32.24 -33.02
N ASP A 144 -43.66 -31.31 -32.28
CA ASP A 144 -45.09 -31.04 -32.07
C ASP A 144 -46.17 -31.99 -32.68
N ARG A 145 -47.20 -32.36 -31.89
CA ARG A 145 -48.56 -31.71 -31.89
C ARG A 145 -49.66 -32.43 -31.05
N GLU A 146 -50.31 -31.62 -30.20
CA GLU A 146 -51.78 -31.42 -29.98
C GLU A 146 -52.78 -32.59 -29.70
N ASP A 147 -53.99 -32.19 -29.26
CA ASP A 147 -55.23 -32.93 -28.93
C ASP A 147 -55.24 -33.84 -27.65
N GLU A 148 -56.32 -34.01 -26.86
CA GLU A 148 -57.72 -33.54 -26.97
C GLU A 148 -58.44 -33.33 -25.58
N VAL A 149 -59.33 -32.32 -25.51
CA VAL A 149 -60.62 -32.11 -24.75
C VAL A 149 -61.02 -32.94 -23.50
N GLU A 150 -61.48 -32.29 -22.40
CA GLU A 150 -62.91 -32.28 -21.89
C GLU A 150 -63.18 -31.33 -20.67
N GLU A 151 -64.46 -31.02 -20.35
CA GLU A 151 -64.99 -30.11 -19.28
C GLU A 151 -65.70 -30.93 -18.12
N PRO A 152 -66.29 -30.39 -17.00
CA PRO A 152 -67.05 -29.12 -16.82
C PRO A 152 -67.00 -28.39 -15.42
N LEU A 153 -67.84 -27.35 -15.26
CA LEU A 153 -68.13 -26.49 -14.07
C LEU A 153 -69.33 -27.04 -13.19
N PRO A 154 -69.97 -26.38 -12.15
CA PRO A 154 -69.92 -24.96 -11.68
C PRO A 154 -70.13 -24.56 -10.16
N HIS A 155 -69.75 -23.30 -9.84
CA HIS A 155 -70.28 -22.26 -8.88
C HIS A 155 -71.11 -22.53 -7.59
N LYS A 156 -70.84 -21.71 -6.53
CA LYS A 156 -71.72 -20.65 -5.89
C LYS A 156 -71.05 -19.95 -4.66
N LEU A 157 -70.96 -18.60 -4.55
CA LEU A 157 -71.86 -17.56 -3.92
C LEU A 157 -71.91 -17.53 -2.36
N SER A 158 -72.03 -16.42 -1.60
CA SER A 158 -72.18 -14.95 -1.85
C SER A 158 -72.17 -14.02 -0.59
N HIS A 159 -71.77 -12.73 -0.72
CA HIS A 159 -72.19 -11.49 0.04
C HIS A 159 -72.03 -11.41 1.61
N THR A 160 -72.09 -10.29 2.38
CA THR A 160 -72.33 -8.81 2.21
C THR A 160 -71.66 -7.96 3.36
N SER A 161 -71.90 -6.63 3.46
CA SER A 161 -71.44 -5.70 4.55
C SER A 161 -72.57 -4.66 4.91
N PRO A 162 -72.46 -3.56 5.73
CA PRO A 162 -71.33 -2.95 6.49
C PRO A 162 -71.65 -2.27 7.89
N LYS A 163 -70.65 -1.55 8.48
CA LYS A 163 -70.72 -0.52 9.58
C LYS A 163 -71.08 -1.04 10.99
N LYS A 164 -70.69 -0.43 12.13
CA LYS A 164 -69.99 0.85 12.47
C LYS A 164 -68.54 0.54 12.98
N SER A 165 -67.76 1.26 13.81
CA SER A 165 -67.87 2.51 14.60
C SER A 165 -66.54 3.31 14.61
N GLY A 166 -65.84 3.55 15.74
CA GLY A 166 -64.49 4.17 15.74
C GLY A 166 -63.91 4.72 17.07
N LYS A 167 -62.64 5.21 16.96
CA LYS A 167 -61.70 5.81 17.96
C LYS A 167 -61.00 4.87 18.96
N GLY A 168 -59.66 4.89 18.92
CA GLY A 168 -58.72 4.31 19.90
C GLY A 168 -57.27 4.37 19.36
N ILE A 169 -56.28 4.78 20.17
CA ILE A 169 -54.88 5.00 19.74
C ILE A 169 -53.94 4.16 20.62
N ILE A 170 -52.73 3.86 20.11
CA ILE A 170 -51.45 3.57 20.80
C ILE A 170 -50.86 2.15 20.62
N THR A 171 -49.57 2.19 20.30
CA THR A 171 -48.51 1.20 20.02
C THR A 171 -48.46 -0.14 20.77
N ASN A 172 -47.92 -1.16 20.06
CA ASN A 172 -46.67 -1.88 20.38
C ASN A 172 -46.05 -2.34 19.03
N ARG A 173 -44.76 -2.28 18.70
CA ARG A 173 -43.46 -2.26 19.41
C ARG A 173 -42.89 -3.65 19.75
N PHE A 174 -42.08 -4.15 18.80
CA PHE A 174 -41.00 -5.15 18.89
C PHE A 174 -41.08 -6.26 19.95
N ALA A 175 -41.11 -7.51 19.46
CA ALA A 175 -40.40 -8.62 20.07
C ALA A 175 -39.36 -9.12 19.04
N PHE A 176 -38.09 -9.21 19.45
CA PHE A 176 -37.04 -9.91 18.72
C PHE A 176 -36.86 -11.28 19.37
N SER A 177 -36.60 -12.32 18.57
CA SER A 177 -36.13 -13.63 19.06
C SER A 177 -34.75 -13.91 18.48
N SER A 178 -33.98 -14.76 19.16
CA SER A 178 -32.56 -14.99 18.91
C SER A 178 -32.28 -15.83 17.66
N SER A 179 -31.13 -15.57 17.03
CA SER A 179 -30.53 -16.38 15.98
C SER A 179 -30.07 -17.76 16.48
N GLN A 180 -30.16 -18.76 15.62
CA GLN A 180 -29.31 -19.95 15.63
C GLN A 180 -28.37 -19.90 14.41
N PRO A 181 -27.22 -20.59 14.46
CA PRO A 181 -26.27 -20.60 13.33
C PRO A 181 -26.86 -21.38 12.15
N ALA A 182 -26.60 -20.88 10.94
CA ALA A 182 -26.87 -21.61 9.71
C ALA A 182 -25.59 -22.38 9.32
N ASP A 183 -25.67 -23.69 9.44
CA ASP A 183 -24.75 -24.64 8.81
C ASP A 183 -25.61 -25.64 8.03
N SER A 184 -25.09 -26.18 6.93
CA SER A 184 -25.83 -26.91 5.88
C SER A 184 -27.01 -26.17 5.22
N LEU A 185 -26.79 -25.66 4.01
CA LEU A 185 -27.80 -25.65 2.95
C LEU A 185 -27.14 -26.07 1.64
N VAL A 186 -27.71 -27.08 0.99
CA VAL A 186 -27.36 -27.52 -0.36
C VAL A 186 -28.03 -26.58 -1.36
N HIS A 187 -27.40 -26.35 -2.53
CA HIS A 187 -28.06 -25.66 -3.63
C HIS A 187 -29.14 -26.54 -4.26
N GLU A 188 -30.39 -26.31 -3.89
CA GLU A 188 -31.56 -26.67 -4.71
C GLU A 188 -32.01 -25.40 -5.45
N GLU A 189 -32.03 -25.44 -6.79
CA GLU A 189 -32.52 -24.33 -7.61
C GLU A 189 -34.04 -24.43 -7.76
N GLU A 190 -34.79 -23.57 -7.05
CA GLU A 190 -36.26 -23.46 -7.25
C GLU A 190 -36.56 -22.92 -8.66
N GLU A 191 -37.07 -23.78 -9.55
CA GLU A 191 -37.58 -23.36 -10.86
C GLU A 191 -38.75 -22.36 -10.71
N ILE A 192 -38.47 -21.08 -10.94
CA ILE A 192 -39.49 -20.03 -10.88
C ILE A 192 -40.39 -20.14 -12.12
N SER A 193 -41.58 -20.71 -11.92
CA SER A 193 -42.68 -20.80 -12.89
C SER A 193 -42.77 -19.58 -13.84
N PRO A 194 -42.88 -19.78 -15.17
CA PRO A 194 -42.90 -18.71 -16.16
C PRO A 194 -43.94 -17.60 -15.89
N GLU A 195 -45.10 -17.94 -15.32
CA GLU A 195 -46.10 -16.94 -14.93
C GLU A 195 -45.62 -16.02 -13.79
N ALA A 196 -44.90 -16.56 -12.80
CA ALA A 196 -44.34 -15.77 -11.71
C ALA A 196 -43.24 -14.83 -12.21
N ALA A 197 -42.40 -15.29 -13.14
CA ALA A 197 -41.43 -14.46 -13.84
C ALA A 197 -42.12 -13.36 -14.68
N LEU A 198 -43.14 -13.69 -15.47
CA LEU A 198 -43.92 -12.74 -16.27
C LEU A 198 -44.66 -11.71 -15.40
N ARG A 199 -45.15 -12.11 -14.22
CA ARG A 199 -45.81 -11.23 -13.24
C ARG A 199 -44.80 -10.31 -12.53
N LYS A 200 -43.60 -10.80 -12.18
CA LYS A 200 -42.46 -9.94 -11.78
C LYS A 200 -42.13 -8.93 -12.87
N ARG A 201 -41.99 -9.36 -14.13
CA ARG A 201 -41.64 -8.51 -15.29
C ARG A 201 -42.69 -7.44 -15.55
N LYS A 202 -43.99 -7.79 -15.61
CA LYS A 202 -45.11 -6.82 -15.76
C LYS A 202 -45.24 -5.86 -14.58
N ASN A 203 -44.87 -6.27 -13.35
CA ASN A 203 -44.81 -5.35 -12.20
C ASN A 203 -43.59 -4.42 -12.26
N HIS A 204 -42.44 -4.93 -12.69
CA HIS A 204 -41.24 -4.14 -12.94
C HIS A 204 -41.45 -3.11 -14.06
N GLU A 205 -42.07 -3.48 -15.18
CA GLU A 205 -42.45 -2.54 -16.26
C GLU A 205 -43.41 -1.45 -15.78
N LYS A 206 -44.38 -1.79 -14.91
CA LYS A 206 -45.28 -0.80 -14.28
C LYS A 206 -44.56 0.11 -13.27
N PHE A 207 -43.51 -0.38 -12.63
CA PHE A 207 -42.64 0.41 -11.74
C PHE A 207 -41.73 1.35 -12.55
N VAL A 208 -41.08 0.84 -13.60
CA VAL A 208 -40.24 1.60 -14.53
C VAL A 208 -41.07 2.65 -15.28
N LYS A 209 -42.28 2.34 -15.77
CA LYS A 209 -43.19 3.37 -16.35
C LYS A 209 -43.66 4.44 -15.35
N LYS A 210 -43.44 4.24 -14.04
CA LYS A 210 -43.78 5.22 -12.99
C LYS A 210 -42.56 6.06 -12.55
N LEU A 211 -41.36 5.72 -13.02
CA LEU A 211 -40.13 6.49 -12.89
C LEU A 211 -39.79 7.09 -14.26
N GLY A 212 -40.14 8.36 -14.46
CA GLY A 212 -40.04 9.02 -15.77
C GLY A 212 -38.63 8.98 -16.39
N ARG A 213 -38.56 8.75 -17.70
CA ARG A 213 -37.29 8.69 -18.46
C ARG A 213 -36.64 10.07 -18.58
N PRO A 214 -35.31 10.19 -18.46
CA PRO A 214 -34.53 11.23 -19.11
C PRO A 214 -34.23 10.86 -20.59
N GLY A 215 -34.09 11.87 -21.45
CA GLY A 215 -33.32 11.82 -22.70
C GLY A 215 -33.83 10.94 -23.86
N ALA A 216 -34.47 11.56 -24.86
CA ALA A 216 -34.44 11.12 -26.27
C ALA A 216 -34.91 12.28 -27.18
N PHE A 217 -33.96 13.03 -27.73
CA PHE A 217 -34.20 13.98 -28.83
C PHE A 217 -33.30 13.54 -30.00
N GLU A 218 -33.89 12.83 -30.95
CA GLU A 218 -33.32 12.65 -32.29
C GLU A 218 -34.39 13.01 -33.33
N ILE A 219 -33.94 13.63 -34.42
CA ILE A 219 -34.80 14.35 -35.34
C ILE A 219 -35.12 13.47 -36.54
N ARG A 220 -36.41 13.34 -36.87
CA ARG A 220 -36.83 12.76 -38.14
C ARG A 220 -36.49 13.70 -39.29
N GLN A 221 -35.61 13.25 -40.19
CA GLN A 221 -35.46 13.87 -41.51
C GLN A 221 -36.80 13.87 -42.27
N LYS A 222 -36.95 14.88 -43.14
CA LYS A 222 -37.74 14.84 -44.36
C LYS A 222 -36.85 15.33 -45.48
N GLU A 223 -37.00 14.75 -46.67
CA GLU A 223 -36.20 15.09 -47.84
C GLU A 223 -36.55 16.47 -48.40
N ASN A 224 -35.53 17.23 -48.83
CA ASN A 224 -35.47 17.89 -50.14
C ASN A 224 -34.18 18.71 -50.32
N GLY A 225 -33.44 18.44 -51.41
CA GLY A 225 -32.76 19.49 -52.19
C GLY A 225 -31.31 19.89 -51.85
N GLU A 226 -30.40 19.48 -52.74
CA GLU A 226 -29.34 20.31 -53.36
C GLU A 226 -28.16 20.84 -52.50
N GLU A 227 -27.06 20.08 -52.56
CA GLU A 227 -25.67 20.47 -52.91
C GLU A 227 -25.10 21.88 -52.55
N GLY A 228 -23.93 21.90 -51.90
CA GLY A 228 -23.07 23.08 -51.74
C GLY A 228 -21.84 22.82 -50.83
N ASP A 229 -20.63 23.07 -51.35
CA ASP A 229 -19.31 22.75 -50.76
C ASP A 229 -18.81 23.69 -49.62
N GLU A 230 -17.59 23.38 -49.14
CA GLU A 230 -16.59 24.21 -48.43
C GLU A 230 -16.61 24.28 -46.87
N ASP A 231 -15.56 23.64 -46.31
CA ASP A 231 -14.69 23.94 -45.17
C ASP A 231 -15.22 24.51 -43.83
N LEU A 232 -14.72 23.91 -42.74
CA LEU A 232 -14.84 24.39 -41.36
C LEU A 232 -13.48 24.36 -40.63
N ASP A 233 -12.87 25.52 -40.46
CA ASP A 233 -11.98 25.80 -39.33
C ASP A 233 -12.87 26.23 -38.13
N GLU A 234 -12.67 25.64 -36.95
CA GLU A 234 -13.30 26.10 -35.70
C GLU A 234 -12.23 26.55 -34.69
N GLU A 235 -12.24 27.84 -34.34
CA GLU A 235 -11.42 28.42 -33.26
C GLU A 235 -12.09 28.22 -31.89
N GLU A 236 -11.32 27.97 -30.83
CA GLU A 236 -11.84 27.80 -29.46
C GLU A 236 -12.14 29.17 -28.80
N GLU A 237 -13.43 29.53 -28.63
CA GLU A 237 -13.82 30.75 -27.87
C GLU A 237 -13.74 30.57 -26.34
N GLU A 238 -13.21 31.60 -25.66
CA GLU A 238 -12.94 31.62 -24.21
C GLU A 238 -14.16 32.11 -23.40
N PHE A 239 -14.55 31.38 -22.34
CA PHE A 239 -15.76 31.68 -21.55
C PHE A 239 -15.62 32.91 -20.63
N GLU A 240 -16.09 34.08 -21.07
CA GLU A 240 -16.27 35.26 -20.20
C GLU A 240 -17.36 35.05 -19.10
N ARG A 241 -17.19 35.76 -17.97
CA ARG A 241 -18.15 35.75 -16.86
C ARG A 241 -19.20 36.86 -17.00
N PRO A 242 -20.52 36.58 -16.84
CA PRO A 242 -21.57 37.58 -17.03
C PRO A 242 -21.60 38.65 -15.92
N PRO A 243 -21.99 39.90 -16.23
CA PRO A 243 -21.93 41.04 -15.30
C PRO A 243 -23.14 41.16 -14.34
N GLU A 244 -22.94 41.88 -13.22
CA GLU A 244 -23.97 42.10 -12.20
C GLU A 244 -25.16 42.98 -12.67
N PRO A 245 -26.41 42.63 -12.31
CA PRO A 245 -27.59 43.43 -12.65
C PRO A 245 -27.77 44.66 -11.74
N LYS A 246 -27.97 45.83 -12.37
CA LYS A 246 -28.21 47.11 -11.66
C LYS A 246 -29.61 47.17 -11.03
N LYS A 247 -29.74 47.97 -9.96
CA LYS A 247 -30.96 48.09 -9.14
C LYS A 247 -32.17 48.65 -9.91
N GLY A 248 -33.35 48.02 -9.74
CA GLY A 248 -34.57 48.81 -9.53
C GLY A 248 -35.88 48.40 -10.22
N SER A 249 -36.55 47.33 -9.77
CA SER A 249 -38.02 47.32 -9.72
C SER A 249 -38.53 46.41 -8.59
N LYS A 250 -39.75 46.66 -8.07
CA LYS A 250 -40.34 45.88 -6.95
C LYS A 250 -41.24 44.77 -7.47
N ALA A 251 -40.66 43.65 -7.90
CA ALA A 251 -41.39 42.39 -8.08
C ALA A 251 -41.23 41.50 -6.84
N ALA A 252 -42.32 40.97 -6.29
CA ALA A 252 -42.28 40.15 -5.08
C ALA A 252 -41.84 38.71 -5.40
N THR A 253 -40.52 38.46 -5.39
CA THR A 253 -39.98 37.11 -5.51
C THR A 253 -40.47 36.22 -4.36
N LYS A 254 -41.09 35.09 -4.71
CA LYS A 254 -41.50 34.07 -3.74
C LYS A 254 -40.25 33.58 -3.02
N ARG A 255 -40.15 33.82 -1.70
CA ARG A 255 -39.05 33.31 -0.87
C ARG A 255 -38.96 31.80 -1.02
N GLY A 256 -37.83 31.29 -1.49
CA GLY A 256 -37.50 29.87 -1.32
C GLY A 256 -37.59 29.49 0.16
N LYS A 257 -38.05 28.27 0.45
CA LYS A 257 -38.09 27.75 1.82
C LYS A 257 -36.66 27.78 2.39
N LYS A 258 -36.47 28.45 3.53
CA LYS A 258 -35.17 28.53 4.19
C LYS A 258 -34.68 27.13 4.58
N LEU A 259 -33.40 26.85 4.33
CA LEU A 259 -32.71 25.67 4.86
C LEU A 259 -32.82 25.63 6.39
N THR A 260 -32.82 24.43 6.97
CA THR A 260 -32.66 24.35 8.44
C THR A 260 -31.24 24.76 8.85
N PRO A 261 -31.02 25.23 10.09
CA PRO A 261 -29.70 25.66 10.52
C PRO A 261 -28.60 24.58 10.47
N LEU A 262 -28.97 23.29 10.52
CA LEU A 262 -28.04 22.18 10.29
C LEU A 262 -27.69 22.05 8.80
N GLU A 263 -28.68 22.15 7.92
CA GLU A 263 -28.47 22.07 6.47
C GLU A 263 -27.65 23.25 5.95
N GLN A 264 -27.82 24.45 6.53
CA GLN A 264 -26.94 25.59 6.24
C GLN A 264 -25.49 25.29 6.63
N GLN A 265 -25.21 24.82 7.86
CA GLN A 265 -23.86 24.41 8.27
C GLN A 265 -23.22 23.37 7.32
N VAL A 266 -24.03 22.45 6.77
CA VAL A 266 -23.53 21.44 5.81
C VAL A 266 -23.21 22.07 4.46
N VAL A 267 -24.02 23.00 3.96
CA VAL A 267 -23.72 23.77 2.74
C VAL A 267 -22.48 24.64 2.94
N ASP A 268 -22.38 25.39 4.04
CA ASP A 268 -21.23 26.27 4.37
C ASP A 268 -19.89 25.52 4.46
N ILE A 269 -19.92 24.21 4.73
CA ILE A 269 -18.75 23.30 4.72
C ILE A 269 -18.55 22.71 3.32
N LYS A 270 -19.61 22.27 2.63
CA LYS A 270 -19.55 21.68 1.28
C LYS A 270 -19.06 22.68 0.23
N GLU A 271 -19.40 23.97 0.36
CA GLU A 271 -18.89 25.04 -0.53
C GLU A 271 -17.36 25.20 -0.47
N LYS A 272 -16.73 24.78 0.64
CA LYS A 272 -15.26 24.80 0.82
C LYS A 272 -14.57 23.50 0.44
N HIS A 273 -15.34 22.41 0.32
CA HIS A 273 -14.86 21.04 0.12
C HIS A 273 -15.81 20.31 -0.86
N ALA A 274 -16.01 20.90 -2.05
CA ALA A 274 -17.01 20.43 -3.01
C ALA A 274 -16.73 19.01 -3.53
N ASP A 275 -15.44 18.66 -3.64
CA ASP A 275 -14.89 17.36 -4.03
C ASP A 275 -15.04 16.25 -2.97
N THR A 276 -15.39 16.62 -1.74
CA THR A 276 -15.28 15.78 -0.55
C THR A 276 -16.65 15.26 -0.12
N VAL A 277 -16.79 13.95 0.07
CA VAL A 277 -18.00 13.30 0.62
C VAL A 277 -18.07 13.57 2.13
N LEU A 278 -19.09 14.29 2.59
CA LEU A 278 -19.21 14.74 3.98
C LEU A 278 -19.96 13.74 4.87
N VAL A 279 -19.29 13.31 5.95
CA VAL A 279 -19.79 12.37 6.97
C VAL A 279 -20.10 13.17 8.24
N VAL A 280 -21.35 13.60 8.38
CA VAL A 280 -21.74 14.65 9.35
C VAL A 280 -22.35 14.07 10.62
N GLU A 281 -21.79 14.39 11.78
CA GLU A 281 -22.25 13.89 13.07
C GLU A 281 -23.58 14.54 13.52
N VAL A 282 -24.60 13.72 13.75
CA VAL A 282 -25.95 14.14 14.16
C VAL A 282 -26.43 13.27 15.35
N GLY A 283 -25.72 13.41 16.47
CA GLY A 283 -25.95 12.63 17.69
C GLY A 283 -25.30 11.24 17.57
N TYR A 284 -26.01 10.19 17.99
CA TYR A 284 -25.53 8.80 17.98
C TYR A 284 -25.24 8.19 16.58
N LYS A 285 -25.33 8.98 15.51
CA LYS A 285 -25.14 8.55 14.12
C LYS A 285 -24.54 9.66 13.26
N TYR A 286 -23.79 9.25 12.24
CA TYR A 286 -23.40 10.10 11.12
C TYR A 286 -24.49 10.10 10.04
N ARG A 287 -24.60 11.20 9.30
CA ARG A 287 -25.51 11.39 8.17
C ARG A 287 -24.76 11.92 6.96
N PHE A 288 -25.20 11.46 5.80
CA PHE A 288 -24.84 12.02 4.50
C PHE A 288 -26.01 12.87 3.99
N PHE A 289 -25.75 13.85 3.13
CA PHE A 289 -26.76 14.78 2.60
C PHE A 289 -26.61 14.96 1.09
N GLY A 290 -27.73 15.16 0.37
CA GLY A 290 -27.71 15.45 -1.06
C GLY A 290 -27.06 14.34 -1.89
N GLU A 291 -26.21 14.72 -2.84
CA GLU A 291 -25.48 13.77 -3.70
C GLU A 291 -24.53 12.85 -2.92
N ASP A 292 -23.93 13.33 -1.82
CA ASP A 292 -23.09 12.51 -0.92
C ASP A 292 -23.90 11.32 -0.35
N ALA A 293 -25.21 11.47 -0.20
CA ALA A 293 -26.11 10.38 0.22
C ALA A 293 -26.40 9.36 -0.89
N ARG A 294 -26.33 9.75 -2.18
CA ARG A 294 -26.40 8.80 -3.30
C ARG A 294 -25.12 7.98 -3.39
N ILE A 295 -23.97 8.65 -3.31
CA ILE A 295 -22.64 8.01 -3.31
C ILE A 295 -22.56 7.00 -2.16
N ALA A 296 -22.87 7.43 -0.93
CA ALA A 296 -22.88 6.55 0.24
C ALA A 296 -23.86 5.38 0.10
N ALA A 297 -25.06 5.60 -0.44
CA ALA A 297 -26.03 4.52 -0.65
C ALA A 297 -25.57 3.47 -1.67
N SER A 298 -24.95 3.91 -2.77
CA SER A 298 -24.36 3.02 -3.79
C SER A 298 -23.19 2.22 -3.21
N VAL A 299 -22.14 2.92 -2.73
CA VAL A 299 -20.86 2.31 -2.31
C VAL A 299 -20.99 1.50 -1.02
N LEU A 300 -21.84 1.93 -0.07
CA LEU A 300 -22.00 1.26 1.23
C LEU A 300 -23.20 0.30 1.28
N SER A 301 -24.00 0.24 0.21
CA SER A 301 -25.22 -0.59 0.13
C SER A 301 -26.27 -0.23 1.20
N ILE A 302 -26.38 1.07 1.52
CA ILE A 302 -27.30 1.59 2.56
C ILE A 302 -28.48 2.35 1.97
N VAL A 303 -29.61 2.43 2.69
CA VAL A 303 -30.83 3.08 2.21
C VAL A 303 -30.64 4.60 2.12
N CYS A 304 -30.75 5.16 0.91
CA CYS A 304 -30.95 6.59 0.71
C CYS A 304 -32.43 6.96 0.92
N ILE A 305 -32.70 7.89 1.84
CA ILE A 305 -34.00 8.53 1.99
C ILE A 305 -34.10 9.64 0.93
N PRO A 306 -35.10 9.65 0.04
CA PRO A 306 -35.18 10.60 -1.06
C PRO A 306 -35.43 12.04 -0.60
N GLY A 307 -34.89 12.99 -1.36
CA GLY A 307 -34.95 14.44 -1.15
C GLY A 307 -34.14 15.16 -2.24
N ARG A 308 -33.81 16.45 -2.03
CA ARG A 308 -32.93 17.21 -2.93
C ARG A 308 -31.55 16.57 -3.02
N MET A 309 -30.97 16.56 -4.22
CA MET A 309 -29.64 16.02 -4.50
C MET A 309 -28.61 17.14 -4.59
N LYS A 310 -28.95 18.24 -5.30
CA LYS A 310 -28.06 19.38 -5.49
C LYS A 310 -28.05 20.28 -4.25
N PHE A 311 -26.85 20.60 -3.76
CA PHE A 311 -26.64 21.56 -2.66
C PHE A 311 -26.99 23.00 -3.07
N THR A 312 -26.81 23.34 -4.35
CA THR A 312 -27.22 24.61 -4.96
C THR A 312 -28.71 24.62 -5.29
N TYR A 313 -29.30 25.82 -5.44
CA TYR A 313 -30.72 25.97 -5.78
C TYR A 313 -30.99 25.60 -7.25
N ASP A 314 -31.66 24.47 -7.46
CA ASP A 314 -32.14 24.03 -8.78
C ASP A 314 -33.68 24.18 -8.88
N PRO A 315 -34.23 24.84 -9.91
CA PRO A 315 -35.67 24.97 -10.11
C PRO A 315 -36.44 23.63 -10.21
N SER A 316 -35.80 22.57 -10.70
CA SER A 316 -36.43 21.24 -10.83
C SER A 316 -36.65 20.57 -9.46
N GLU A 317 -35.71 20.73 -8.53
CA GLU A 317 -35.76 20.16 -7.18
C GLU A 317 -36.54 21.03 -6.16
N ALA A 318 -37.03 22.21 -6.59
CA ALA A 318 -37.74 23.17 -5.74
C ALA A 318 -39.03 22.62 -5.09
N HIS A 319 -39.56 21.50 -5.60
CA HIS A 319 -40.73 20.79 -5.06
C HIS A 319 -40.41 19.90 -3.83
N LEU A 320 -39.13 19.62 -3.57
CA LEU A 320 -38.66 18.81 -2.43
C LEU A 320 -38.30 19.74 -1.26
N ASP A 321 -38.57 19.31 -0.03
CA ASP A 321 -38.46 20.15 1.18
C ASP A 321 -37.23 19.90 2.06
N LYS A 322 -36.45 18.85 1.76
CA LYS A 322 -35.26 18.42 2.51
C LYS A 322 -34.25 17.81 1.55
N PHE A 323 -32.98 17.80 1.90
CA PHE A 323 -31.97 17.00 1.19
C PHE A 323 -32.24 15.49 1.31
N ALA A 324 -31.84 14.74 0.29
CA ALA A 324 -31.71 13.29 0.37
C ALA A 324 -30.71 12.94 1.48
N SER A 325 -30.85 11.78 2.13
CA SER A 325 -29.93 11.42 3.21
C SER A 325 -29.81 9.92 3.47
N ALA A 326 -28.59 9.49 3.73
CA ALA A 326 -28.26 8.18 4.29
C ALA A 326 -27.78 8.34 5.74
N SER A 327 -27.58 7.23 6.48
CA SER A 327 -27.13 7.29 7.89
C SER A 327 -26.41 6.01 8.32
N ILE A 328 -25.37 6.16 9.15
CA ILE A 328 -24.59 5.06 9.76
C ILE A 328 -24.39 5.33 11.27
N PRO A 329 -24.34 4.31 12.14
CA PRO A 329 -24.10 4.50 13.57
C PRO A 329 -22.64 4.91 13.83
N VAL A 330 -22.39 5.69 14.90
CA VAL A 330 -21.05 6.26 15.20
C VAL A 330 -19.96 5.18 15.27
N HIS A 331 -20.22 4.04 15.91
CA HIS A 331 -19.26 2.95 16.07
C HIS A 331 -18.93 2.16 14.77
N ARG A 332 -19.56 2.48 13.63
CA ARG A 332 -19.21 1.90 12.31
C ARG A 332 -18.53 2.91 11.37
N LEU A 333 -18.19 4.12 11.85
CA LEU A 333 -17.57 5.17 11.05
C LEU A 333 -16.38 4.64 10.23
N HIS A 334 -15.40 4.02 10.89
CA HIS A 334 -14.13 3.63 10.26
C HIS A 334 -14.35 2.60 9.14
N VAL A 335 -15.19 1.58 9.37
CA VAL A 335 -15.56 0.56 8.37
C VAL A 335 -16.20 1.17 7.11
N HIS A 336 -17.04 2.19 7.26
CA HIS A 336 -17.69 2.86 6.14
C HIS A 336 -16.80 3.91 5.47
N VAL A 337 -15.89 4.55 6.22
CA VAL A 337 -14.87 5.47 5.71
C VAL A 337 -13.86 4.71 4.85
N LYS A 338 -13.31 3.58 5.35
CA LYS A 338 -12.42 2.66 4.62
C LYS A 338 -13.03 2.25 3.26
N ARG A 339 -14.30 1.79 3.24
CA ARG A 339 -15.03 1.45 2.00
C ARG A 339 -15.20 2.62 1.01
N LEU A 340 -15.46 3.84 1.47
CA LEU A 340 -15.57 5.01 0.60
C LEU A 340 -14.21 5.41 0.00
N ILE A 341 -13.13 5.25 0.76
CA ILE A 341 -11.76 5.59 0.35
C ILE A 341 -11.21 4.56 -0.65
N THR A 342 -11.45 3.26 -0.45
CA THR A 342 -11.15 2.22 -1.44
C THR A 342 -11.89 2.50 -2.76
N ALA A 343 -13.13 2.98 -2.71
CA ALA A 343 -13.87 3.44 -3.88
C ALA A 343 -13.40 4.81 -4.45
N GLY A 344 -12.22 5.29 -4.08
CA GLY A 344 -11.55 6.48 -4.64
C GLY A 344 -12.03 7.84 -4.12
N TYR A 345 -13.06 7.89 -3.27
CA TYR A 345 -13.62 9.16 -2.79
C TYR A 345 -12.75 9.81 -1.70
N LYS A 346 -12.64 11.15 -1.76
CA LYS A 346 -12.17 11.97 -0.63
C LYS A 346 -13.30 12.08 0.39
N VAL A 347 -13.01 11.80 1.66
CA VAL A 347 -14.02 11.68 2.73
C VAL A 347 -13.70 12.65 3.87
N GLY A 348 -14.66 13.50 4.22
CA GLY A 348 -14.53 14.49 5.29
C GLY A 348 -15.41 14.16 6.49
N VAL A 349 -14.81 13.90 7.64
CA VAL A 349 -15.54 13.65 8.90
C VAL A 349 -15.80 14.96 9.62
N VAL A 350 -17.08 15.30 9.78
CA VAL A 350 -17.55 16.54 10.39
C VAL A 350 -18.14 16.24 11.77
N ARG A 351 -17.37 16.51 12.83
CA ARG A 351 -17.77 16.28 14.23
C ARG A 351 -18.37 17.53 14.89
N GLN A 352 -19.05 17.32 16.02
CA GLN A 352 -19.54 18.39 16.89
C GLN A 352 -18.43 18.84 17.85
N LEU A 353 -18.27 20.15 18.02
CA LEU A 353 -17.21 20.73 18.88
C LEU A 353 -17.67 21.00 20.32
N GLU A 354 -18.97 21.02 20.56
CA GLU A 354 -19.60 21.30 21.85
C GLU A 354 -20.41 20.05 22.22
N THR A 355 -20.29 19.49 23.44
CA THR A 355 -21.29 18.53 23.92
C THR A 355 -22.50 19.26 24.53
N ALA A 356 -23.50 18.51 24.97
CA ALA A 356 -24.72 19.06 25.54
C ALA A 356 -24.50 19.80 26.88
N ALA A 357 -23.46 19.49 27.66
CA ALA A 357 -23.26 20.10 28.98
C ALA A 357 -22.59 21.49 28.89
N LEU A 358 -21.41 21.62 28.28
CA LEU A 358 -20.78 22.92 27.99
C LEU A 358 -21.73 23.86 27.24
N LYS A 359 -22.47 23.36 26.24
CA LYS A 359 -23.43 24.18 25.49
C LYS A 359 -24.66 24.60 26.30
N ALA A 360 -25.06 23.84 27.33
CA ALA A 360 -26.12 24.26 28.24
C ALA A 360 -25.69 25.43 29.17
N ALA A 361 -24.38 25.63 29.32
CA ALA A 361 -23.78 26.70 30.12
C ALA A 361 -23.38 27.94 29.30
N GLY A 362 -22.80 27.75 28.11
CA GLY A 362 -22.27 28.84 27.27
C GLY A 362 -23.33 29.69 26.56
N ASP A 363 -22.92 30.87 26.08
CA ASP A 363 -23.76 31.88 25.43
C ASP A 363 -24.54 31.35 24.21
N ASN A 364 -23.99 30.34 23.54
CA ASN A 364 -24.52 29.73 22.32
C ASN A 364 -25.69 28.74 22.56
N ARG A 365 -26.21 28.63 23.79
CA ARG A 365 -27.18 27.60 24.23
C ARG A 365 -28.38 27.39 23.30
N ASN A 366 -28.92 28.48 22.73
CA ASN A 366 -30.15 28.45 21.92
C ASN A 366 -29.90 28.14 20.42
N ALA A 367 -28.64 28.03 19.98
CA ALA A 367 -28.27 27.80 18.58
C ALA A 367 -28.15 26.29 18.25
N PRO A 368 -27.83 25.90 16.99
CA PRO A 368 -27.39 24.53 16.69
C PRO A 368 -26.05 24.22 17.36
N PHE A 369 -25.73 22.94 17.55
CA PHE A 369 -24.36 22.56 17.91
C PHE A 369 -23.38 22.99 16.81
N VAL A 370 -22.26 23.58 17.16
CA VAL A 370 -21.21 23.95 16.19
C VAL A 370 -20.53 22.69 15.65
N ARG A 371 -20.34 22.65 14.33
CA ARG A 371 -19.65 21.58 13.60
C ARG A 371 -18.48 22.14 12.81
N LYS A 372 -17.42 21.35 12.68
CA LYS A 372 -16.32 21.58 11.72
C LYS A 372 -15.87 20.24 11.15
N LEU A 373 -15.26 20.28 9.97
CA LEU A 373 -14.40 19.21 9.49
C LEU A 373 -13.27 19.00 10.51
N THR A 374 -13.10 17.79 11.02
CA THR A 374 -12.01 17.45 11.97
C THR A 374 -10.98 16.51 11.38
N ASN A 375 -11.38 15.70 10.39
CA ASN A 375 -10.51 14.76 9.71
C ASN A 375 -10.89 14.75 8.23
N LEU A 376 -9.90 14.87 7.36
CA LEU A 376 -10.01 14.63 5.92
C LEU A 376 -9.25 13.35 5.60
N TYR A 377 -9.75 12.54 4.67
CA TYR A 377 -9.14 11.27 4.28
C TYR A 377 -9.25 11.02 2.77
N THR A 378 -8.17 10.49 2.20
CA THR A 378 -8.04 9.96 0.84
C THR A 378 -7.25 8.66 0.87
N LYS A 379 -7.07 8.01 -0.29
CA LYS A 379 -6.39 6.71 -0.39
C LYS A 379 -4.90 6.75 -0.02
N GLY A 380 -4.22 7.89 -0.22
CA GLY A 380 -2.84 8.11 0.24
C GLY A 380 -2.70 8.64 1.67
N THR A 381 -3.75 9.24 2.25
CA THR A 381 -3.69 9.92 3.56
C THR A 381 -4.39 9.18 4.70
N TYR A 382 -5.17 8.14 4.40
CA TYR A 382 -5.83 7.30 5.41
C TYR A 382 -4.85 6.32 6.04
N ILE A 383 -4.38 6.67 7.24
CA ILE A 383 -3.59 5.78 8.08
C ILE A 383 -4.56 4.91 8.88
N ASP A 384 -4.82 3.73 8.35
CA ASP A 384 -5.75 2.73 8.91
C ASP A 384 -5.49 2.43 10.39
N ASP A 385 -6.51 1.92 11.08
CA ASP A 385 -6.31 1.35 12.42
C ASP A 385 -5.50 0.04 12.30
N ILE A 386 -4.86 -0.43 13.37
CA ILE A 386 -3.98 -1.61 13.27
C ILE A 386 -4.82 -2.90 13.17
N ASP A 387 -5.28 -3.22 11.95
CA ASP A 387 -5.86 -4.51 11.59
C ASP A 387 -4.91 -5.63 12.04
N GLY A 388 -5.36 -6.50 12.95
CA GLY A 388 -4.57 -7.61 13.46
C GLY A 388 -4.20 -8.61 12.36
N VAL A 389 -3.14 -9.40 12.58
CA VAL A 389 -2.73 -10.47 11.65
C VAL A 389 -3.86 -11.48 11.40
N ASP A 390 -4.70 -11.75 12.41
CA ASP A 390 -5.77 -12.75 12.39
C ASP A 390 -6.91 -12.50 11.36
N GLU A 391 -7.00 -11.34 10.71
CA GLU A 391 -7.99 -11.14 9.62
C GLU A 391 -7.57 -11.78 8.28
N HIS A 392 -6.33 -12.29 8.14
CA HIS A 392 -5.87 -12.88 6.87
C HIS A 392 -6.65 -14.16 6.49
N ASP A 393 -7.10 -14.94 7.47
CA ASP A 393 -7.91 -16.16 7.26
C ASP A 393 -9.38 -15.87 6.94
N ALA A 394 -9.84 -14.63 7.12
CA ALA A 394 -11.19 -14.21 6.74
C ALA A 394 -11.33 -13.88 5.25
N VAL A 395 -10.24 -13.86 4.48
CA VAL A 395 -10.20 -13.46 3.05
C VAL A 395 -10.37 -14.66 2.11
N GLY A 396 -11.24 -15.60 2.48
CA GLY A 396 -11.71 -16.68 1.59
C GLY A 396 -12.67 -16.21 0.48
N ALA A 397 -12.95 -14.90 0.38
CA ALA A 397 -14.00 -14.34 -0.45
C ALA A 397 -13.54 -13.13 -1.30
N GLY A 398 -12.87 -13.41 -2.42
CA GLY A 398 -12.90 -12.57 -3.64
C GLY A 398 -12.21 -11.20 -3.63
N SER A 399 -11.76 -10.65 -2.49
CA SER A 399 -11.03 -9.38 -2.44
C SER A 399 -9.57 -9.59 -2.06
N GLY A 400 -8.69 -9.70 -3.05
CA GLY A 400 -7.24 -9.52 -2.90
C GLY A 400 -6.87 -8.06 -2.61
N GLY A 401 -7.53 -7.46 -1.60
CA GLY A 401 -7.42 -6.05 -1.25
C GLY A 401 -6.03 -5.75 -0.71
N ALA A 402 -5.22 -5.09 -1.52
CA ALA A 402 -3.93 -4.56 -1.09
C ALA A 402 -4.06 -3.69 0.16
N ALA A 403 -2.99 -3.62 0.94
CA ALA A 403 -2.93 -2.74 2.10
C ALA A 403 -3.33 -1.30 1.71
N SER A 404 -4.20 -0.69 2.51
CA SER A 404 -4.85 0.63 2.36
C SER A 404 -3.89 1.84 2.38
N THR A 405 -2.62 1.63 2.05
CA THR A 405 -1.48 2.50 2.39
C THR A 405 -0.37 2.40 1.34
N GLY A 406 -0.64 2.88 0.12
CA GLY A 406 0.39 3.04 -0.92
C GLY A 406 1.15 4.36 -0.80
N TYR A 407 1.87 4.74 -1.85
CA TYR A 407 2.49 6.06 -1.96
C TYR A 407 1.50 7.11 -2.50
N LEU A 408 1.58 8.33 -1.97
CA LEU A 408 1.07 9.55 -2.57
C LEU A 408 2.21 10.15 -3.41
N LEU A 409 2.10 10.13 -4.74
CA LEU A 409 3.14 10.63 -5.65
C LEU A 409 2.73 11.96 -6.26
N CYS A 410 3.54 12.99 -6.05
CA CYS A 410 3.45 14.26 -6.75
C CYS A 410 4.32 14.26 -8.00
N ILE A 411 3.78 14.75 -9.11
CA ILE A 411 4.46 14.87 -10.41
C ILE A 411 4.30 16.29 -10.96
N THR A 412 5.40 16.84 -11.50
CA THR A 412 5.38 18.04 -12.34
C THR A 412 6.40 17.86 -13.46
N GLU A 413 6.11 18.42 -14.63
CA GLU A 413 7.03 18.40 -15.77
C GLU A 413 7.38 19.81 -16.27
N LYS A 414 8.31 19.86 -17.21
CA LYS A 414 8.72 21.03 -17.98
C LYS A 414 9.09 20.55 -19.37
N LEU A 415 8.43 21.06 -20.40
CA LEU A 415 8.75 20.74 -21.78
C LEU A 415 10.21 21.14 -22.07
N GLY A 416 11.01 20.18 -22.56
CA GLY A 416 12.43 20.36 -22.92
C GLY A 416 12.63 20.81 -24.36
N GLY A 417 11.61 20.68 -25.21
CA GLY A 417 11.63 20.99 -26.64
C GLY A 417 11.36 19.76 -27.50
N GLY A 418 11.32 19.97 -28.82
CA GLY A 418 10.89 18.97 -29.79
C GLY A 418 9.36 18.91 -29.95
N ALA A 419 8.90 18.14 -30.94
CA ALA A 419 7.49 17.90 -31.23
C ALA A 419 7.32 16.52 -31.88
N GLY A 420 6.22 15.83 -31.59
CA GLY A 420 6.03 14.44 -32.03
C GLY A 420 7.11 13.51 -31.44
N ALA A 421 7.72 12.67 -32.26
CA ALA A 421 8.72 11.69 -31.81
C ALA A 421 9.95 12.30 -31.10
N ASP A 422 10.29 13.56 -31.39
CA ASP A 422 11.39 14.28 -30.74
C ASP A 422 10.97 15.01 -29.44
N GLU A 423 9.71 14.91 -29.00
CA GLU A 423 9.24 15.54 -27.77
C GLU A 423 9.99 15.01 -26.54
N LYS A 424 10.73 15.90 -25.87
CA LYS A 424 11.41 15.61 -24.60
C LYS A 424 10.81 16.44 -23.48
N VAL A 425 10.61 15.81 -22.33
CA VAL A 425 10.13 16.48 -21.12
C VAL A 425 11.07 16.22 -19.96
N LYS A 426 11.31 17.23 -19.14
CA LYS A 426 12.00 17.07 -17.86
C LYS A 426 10.99 16.94 -16.74
N VAL A 427 11.08 15.88 -15.96
CA VAL A 427 10.09 15.46 -14.97
C VAL A 427 10.71 15.51 -13.58
N GLY A 428 9.99 16.08 -12.62
CA GLY A 428 10.27 15.95 -11.20
C GLY A 428 9.17 15.16 -10.50
N ILE A 429 9.56 14.17 -9.70
CA ILE A 429 8.63 13.40 -8.86
C ILE A 429 9.03 13.47 -7.38
N LEU A 430 8.02 13.46 -6.51
CA LEU A 430 8.17 13.28 -5.07
C LEU A 430 7.05 12.39 -4.55
N ALA A 431 7.39 11.17 -4.16
CA ALA A 431 6.49 10.20 -3.57
C ALA A 431 6.70 10.09 -2.06
N VAL A 432 5.63 10.20 -1.29
CA VAL A 432 5.63 10.04 0.16
C VAL A 432 4.67 8.93 0.55
N GLN A 433 5.03 8.14 1.56
CA GLN A 433 4.13 7.16 2.18
C GLN A 433 3.82 7.61 3.62
N PRO A 434 2.74 8.38 3.87
CA PRO A 434 2.45 8.94 5.20
C PRO A 434 2.28 7.90 6.32
N SER A 435 2.06 6.65 5.96
CA SER A 435 1.90 5.49 6.85
C SER A 435 3.21 4.76 7.23
N THR A 436 4.36 5.18 6.69
CA THR A 436 5.69 4.62 6.99
C THR A 436 6.77 5.69 7.17
N GLY A 437 6.60 6.88 6.59
CA GLY A 437 7.61 7.94 6.57
C GLY A 437 8.65 7.81 5.45
N ASP A 438 8.54 6.82 4.56
CA ASP A 438 9.46 6.70 3.40
C ASP A 438 9.16 7.82 2.37
N ILE A 439 10.20 8.55 1.94
CA ILE A 439 10.13 9.66 0.98
C ILE A 439 11.09 9.37 -0.18
N ILE A 440 10.54 9.20 -1.39
CA ILE A 440 11.29 8.91 -2.61
C ILE A 440 11.19 10.12 -3.55
N TYR A 441 12.31 10.60 -4.07
CA TYR A 441 12.33 11.72 -5.01
C TYR A 441 13.21 11.45 -6.23
N ASP A 442 12.92 12.10 -7.36
CA ASP A 442 13.75 12.00 -8.56
C ASP A 442 13.53 13.19 -9.51
N GLU A 443 14.56 13.53 -10.29
CA GLU A 443 14.44 14.45 -11.43
C GLU A 443 15.18 13.84 -12.64
N PHE A 444 14.48 13.70 -13.76
CA PHE A 444 14.97 13.00 -14.95
C PHE A 444 14.40 13.60 -16.24
N ASP A 445 15.06 13.33 -17.36
CA ASP A 445 14.55 13.66 -18.69
C ASP A 445 13.91 12.40 -19.33
N ASP A 446 12.76 12.56 -19.98
CA ASP A 446 11.98 11.47 -20.59
C ASP A 446 11.63 11.79 -22.05
N GLY A 447 11.48 10.76 -22.88
CA GLY A 447 11.17 10.84 -24.30
C GLY A 447 9.67 10.69 -24.61
N PHE A 448 9.33 10.69 -25.90
CA PHE A 448 7.93 10.63 -26.36
C PHE A 448 7.10 9.48 -25.77
N MET A 449 7.69 8.28 -25.61
CA MET A 449 7.03 7.07 -25.07
C MET A 449 6.82 7.06 -23.55
N ARG A 450 7.46 7.94 -22.78
CA ARG A 450 7.35 8.03 -21.31
C ARG A 450 7.78 6.78 -20.51
N THR A 451 8.78 6.05 -21.03
CA THR A 451 9.31 4.79 -20.44
C THR A 451 9.98 5.00 -19.08
N GLU A 452 10.53 6.18 -18.82
CA GLU A 452 11.15 6.53 -17.52
C GLU A 452 10.08 6.88 -16.46
N ILE A 453 9.01 7.59 -16.82
CA ILE A 453 7.83 7.79 -15.95
C ILE A 453 7.18 6.44 -15.62
N GLU A 454 6.88 5.61 -16.62
CA GLU A 454 6.22 4.31 -16.44
C GLU A 454 7.00 3.42 -15.45
N THR A 455 8.31 3.30 -15.66
CA THR A 455 9.20 2.52 -14.78
C THR A 455 9.11 3.00 -13.33
N ARG A 456 9.11 4.32 -13.08
CA ARG A 456 9.00 4.87 -11.73
C ARG A 456 7.61 4.65 -11.12
N LEU A 457 6.54 4.76 -11.90
CA LEU A 457 5.18 4.47 -11.45
C LEU A 457 4.99 2.99 -11.07
N LEU A 458 5.55 2.05 -11.85
CA LEU A 458 5.47 0.61 -11.54
C LEU A 458 6.31 0.21 -10.32
N HIS A 459 7.49 0.80 -10.12
CA HIS A 459 8.32 0.57 -8.92
C HIS A 459 7.70 1.14 -7.65
N ILE A 460 7.17 2.36 -7.71
CA ILE A 460 6.59 3.06 -6.54
C ILE A 460 5.17 2.56 -6.24
N ALA A 461 4.41 2.17 -7.26
CA ALA A 461 3.00 1.78 -7.19
C ALA A 461 2.15 2.78 -6.37
N PRO A 462 2.02 4.05 -6.83
CA PRO A 462 1.24 5.04 -6.11
C PRO A 462 -0.24 4.65 -6.02
N CYS A 463 -0.87 4.96 -4.89
CA CYS A 463 -2.31 4.82 -4.69
C CYS A 463 -3.07 6.14 -4.88
N GLU A 464 -2.34 7.26 -4.87
CA GLU A 464 -2.85 8.59 -5.16
C GLU A 464 -1.78 9.44 -5.89
N LEU A 465 -2.19 10.22 -6.88
CA LEU A 465 -1.34 11.02 -7.77
C LEU A 465 -1.72 12.50 -7.70
N LEU A 466 -0.78 13.35 -7.30
CA LEU A 466 -0.91 14.80 -7.20
C LEU A 466 -0.22 15.47 -8.39
N ILE A 467 -0.99 15.85 -9.40
CA ILE A 467 -0.49 16.47 -10.64
C ILE A 467 -0.40 17.99 -10.44
N LEU A 468 0.78 18.57 -10.67
CA LEU A 468 1.00 20.02 -10.54
C LEU A 468 1.09 20.73 -11.90
N GLY A 469 0.01 21.44 -12.23
CA GLY A 469 -0.18 22.13 -13.50
C GLY A 469 -0.63 21.19 -14.61
N GLU A 470 -0.46 21.64 -15.85
CA GLU A 470 -0.75 20.86 -17.05
C GLU A 470 0.42 19.92 -17.38
N LEU A 471 0.09 18.73 -17.85
CA LEU A 471 1.02 17.72 -18.38
C LEU A 471 0.87 17.65 -19.90
N SER A 472 1.93 17.23 -20.60
CA SER A 472 1.85 16.86 -22.02
C SER A 472 0.77 15.79 -22.27
N LYS A 473 0.17 15.84 -23.47
CA LYS A 473 -0.84 14.87 -23.94
C LYS A 473 -0.35 13.41 -23.90
N ALA A 474 0.96 13.17 -24.00
CA ALA A 474 1.54 11.84 -23.84
C ALA A 474 1.56 11.41 -22.36
N THR A 475 2.08 12.28 -21.48
CA THR A 475 2.14 12.02 -20.03
C THR A 475 0.75 11.83 -19.42
N ASP A 476 -0.22 12.67 -19.79
CA ASP A 476 -1.57 12.61 -19.23
C ASP A 476 -2.36 11.36 -19.68
N LYS A 477 -2.12 10.88 -20.90
CA LYS A 477 -2.62 9.57 -21.38
C LYS A 477 -2.05 8.43 -20.52
N LEU A 478 -0.73 8.37 -20.33
CA LEU A 478 -0.08 7.32 -19.53
C LEU A 478 -0.59 7.32 -18.09
N VAL A 479 -0.64 8.49 -17.46
CA VAL A 479 -1.15 8.65 -16.09
C VAL A 479 -2.63 8.24 -16.00
N THR A 480 -3.47 8.63 -16.95
CA THR A 480 -4.89 8.25 -16.97
C THR A 480 -5.07 6.74 -17.17
N HIS A 481 -4.25 6.10 -18.02
CA HIS A 481 -4.29 4.64 -18.22
C HIS A 481 -3.88 3.89 -16.94
N LEU A 482 -2.72 4.21 -16.37
CA LEU A 482 -2.21 3.56 -15.15
C LEU A 482 -3.09 3.84 -13.91
N ALA A 483 -3.84 4.95 -13.91
CA ALA A 483 -4.79 5.27 -12.84
C ALA A 483 -6.15 4.57 -13.00
N GLY A 484 -6.68 4.52 -14.23
CA GLY A 484 -7.98 3.92 -14.54
C GLY A 484 -7.95 2.39 -14.67
N SER A 485 -6.77 1.80 -14.93
CA SER A 485 -6.61 0.35 -15.04
C SER A 485 -6.54 -0.32 -13.68
N ALA A 486 -7.35 -1.36 -13.47
CA ALA A 486 -7.26 -2.23 -12.31
C ALA A 486 -5.94 -3.03 -12.24
N ASN A 487 -5.16 -3.04 -13.34
CA ASN A 487 -3.90 -3.79 -13.47
C ASN A 487 -2.73 -3.17 -12.69
N ASN A 488 -2.92 -2.01 -12.04
CA ASN A 488 -1.93 -1.45 -11.12
C ASN A 488 -1.53 -2.48 -10.04
N VAL A 489 -0.32 -2.38 -9.49
CA VAL A 489 0.33 -3.43 -8.66
C VAL A 489 -0.38 -3.72 -7.32
N PHE A 490 -1.50 -3.06 -7.06
CA PHE A 490 -2.38 -3.24 -5.91
C PHE A 490 -3.83 -3.67 -6.26
N GLY A 491 -4.15 -3.91 -7.54
CA GLY A 491 -5.46 -4.43 -7.99
C GLY A 491 -6.63 -3.45 -7.88
N ASP A 492 -6.33 -2.15 -7.73
CA ASP A 492 -7.28 -1.11 -7.33
C ASP A 492 -6.81 0.26 -7.87
N GLY A 493 -7.75 1.06 -8.40
CA GLY A 493 -7.48 2.25 -9.21
C GLY A 493 -6.78 3.39 -8.47
N VAL A 494 -5.95 4.15 -9.16
CA VAL A 494 -5.21 5.27 -8.56
C VAL A 494 -6.08 6.51 -8.51
N ARG A 495 -6.18 7.14 -7.34
CA ARG A 495 -6.86 8.42 -7.22
C ARG A 495 -6.01 9.53 -7.85
N VAL A 496 -6.55 10.30 -8.79
CA VAL A 496 -5.84 11.44 -9.40
C VAL A 496 -6.42 12.75 -8.87
N GLU A 497 -5.54 13.66 -8.44
CA GLU A 497 -5.86 15.01 -7.99
C GLU A 497 -5.00 16.03 -8.75
N ARG A 498 -5.63 16.91 -9.52
CA ARG A 498 -4.97 17.97 -10.28
C ARG A 498 -5.01 19.28 -9.49
N VAL A 499 -3.86 19.95 -9.38
CA VAL A 499 -3.71 21.25 -8.70
C VAL A 499 -3.04 22.23 -9.66
N GLU A 500 -3.59 23.44 -9.78
CA GLU A 500 -3.01 24.51 -10.60
C GLU A 500 -1.57 24.84 -10.17
N ARG A 501 -0.72 25.20 -11.13
CA ARG A 501 0.68 25.60 -10.88
C ARG A 501 0.84 27.12 -11.08
N PRO A 502 0.86 27.93 -10.01
CA PRO A 502 1.02 29.38 -10.15
C PRO A 502 2.31 29.74 -10.90
N LYS A 503 2.27 30.75 -11.77
CA LYS A 503 3.45 31.17 -12.55
C LYS A 503 4.65 31.65 -11.67
N LYS A 504 4.43 31.91 -10.38
CA LYS A 504 5.46 32.25 -9.38
C LYS A 504 5.95 31.05 -8.54
N MET A 505 5.36 29.86 -8.70
CA MET A 505 5.63 28.67 -7.88
C MET A 505 7.12 28.29 -7.85
N GLN A 506 7.85 28.53 -8.95
CA GLN A 506 9.29 28.26 -9.07
C GLN A 506 10.13 29.09 -8.08
N THR A 507 9.79 30.36 -7.82
CA THR A 507 10.54 31.22 -6.89
C THR A 507 9.98 31.20 -5.47
N THR A 508 8.69 30.87 -5.28
CA THR A 508 8.10 30.77 -3.93
C THR A 508 8.36 29.41 -3.26
N SER A 509 8.53 28.33 -4.01
CA SER A 509 8.69 26.99 -3.42
C SER A 509 9.95 26.82 -2.57
N PRO A 510 11.16 27.25 -3.01
CA PRO A 510 12.35 27.16 -2.16
C PRO A 510 12.23 28.01 -0.88
N ILE A 511 11.53 29.15 -0.95
CA ILE A 511 11.26 30.01 0.20
C ILE A 511 10.32 29.31 1.18
N HIS A 512 9.18 28.79 0.70
CA HIS A 512 8.19 28.08 1.53
C HIS A 512 8.79 26.85 2.23
N VAL A 513 9.60 26.05 1.51
CA VAL A 513 10.32 24.90 2.09
C VAL A 513 11.35 25.37 3.13
N SER A 514 12.05 26.48 2.88
CA SER A 514 12.99 27.06 3.85
C SER A 514 12.27 27.59 5.10
N GLU A 515 11.11 28.22 4.94
CA GLU A 515 10.30 28.76 6.04
C GLU A 515 9.77 27.62 6.93
N PHE A 516 9.25 26.53 6.34
CA PHE A 516 8.79 25.33 7.05
C PHE A 516 9.85 24.79 8.03
N TYR A 517 11.08 24.53 7.55
CA TYR A 517 12.18 24.07 8.41
C TYR A 517 12.75 25.17 9.33
N ALA A 518 12.65 26.45 8.96
CA ALA A 518 13.14 27.57 9.77
C ALA A 518 12.18 28.03 10.89
N GLU A 519 10.91 27.64 10.87
CA GLU A 519 10.01 27.77 12.02
C GLU A 519 10.26 26.68 13.05
N LYS A 520 10.45 25.43 12.60
CA LYS A 520 10.87 24.28 13.42
C LYS A 520 12.11 24.56 14.27
N LEU A 521 13.13 25.17 13.65
CA LEU A 521 14.38 25.64 14.28
C LEU A 521 14.20 26.67 15.41
N LYS A 522 12.98 27.19 15.63
CA LYS A 522 12.63 28.12 16.73
C LYS A 522 11.67 27.49 17.76
N SER A 523 10.93 26.45 17.39
CA SER A 523 9.97 25.79 18.27
C SER A 523 10.58 24.63 19.07
N GLU A 524 11.57 23.95 18.50
CA GLU A 524 12.22 22.80 19.12
C GLU A 524 13.60 23.19 19.67
N ALA A 525 13.90 22.77 20.91
CA ALA A 525 15.21 22.95 21.53
C ALA A 525 16.25 21.91 21.02
N ALA A 526 15.83 21.00 20.14
CA ALA A 526 16.71 20.12 19.38
C ALA A 526 17.18 20.83 18.11
N ALA A 527 18.47 20.76 17.81
CA ALA A 527 18.97 21.19 16.51
C ALA A 527 18.47 20.22 15.42
N LEU A 528 17.96 20.75 14.30
CA LEU A 528 17.75 19.93 13.10
C LEU A 528 19.09 19.28 12.71
N PRO A 529 19.10 17.98 12.32
CA PRO A 529 20.30 17.35 11.76
C PRO A 529 20.82 18.18 10.58
N GLN A 530 22.11 18.52 10.56
CA GLN A 530 22.68 19.33 9.47
C GLN A 530 22.48 18.62 8.12
N ASP A 531 22.57 17.29 8.12
CA ASP A 531 22.24 16.38 7.04
C ASP A 531 20.89 16.70 6.36
N LEU A 532 19.86 17.13 7.09
CA LEU A 532 18.56 17.52 6.50
C LEU A 532 18.69 18.81 5.69
N LEU A 533 19.35 19.82 6.25
CA LEU A 533 19.54 21.10 5.57
C LEU A 533 20.42 20.91 4.33
N ASP A 534 21.44 20.07 4.42
CA ASP A 534 22.30 19.70 3.30
C ASP A 534 21.54 18.91 2.22
N ILE A 535 20.68 17.94 2.58
CA ILE A 535 19.82 17.23 1.62
C ILE A 535 18.83 18.19 0.95
N VAL A 536 18.09 18.98 1.75
CA VAL A 536 17.03 19.89 1.27
C VAL A 536 17.59 21.00 0.37
N THR A 537 18.79 21.52 0.66
CA THR A 537 19.45 22.52 -0.20
C THR A 537 20.08 21.93 -1.45
N GLN A 538 20.21 20.60 -1.54
CA GLN A 538 20.68 19.87 -2.73
C GLN A 538 19.54 19.25 -3.56
N LEU A 539 18.27 19.44 -3.19
CA LEU A 539 17.14 18.94 -3.98
C LEU A 539 17.02 19.67 -5.33
N PRO A 540 16.73 18.97 -6.45
CA PRO A 540 16.50 19.59 -7.74
C PRO A 540 15.31 20.57 -7.77
N ASP A 541 15.30 21.49 -8.74
CA ASP A 541 14.28 22.54 -8.87
C ASP A 541 12.85 21.98 -8.97
N LEU A 542 12.62 20.96 -9.79
CA LEU A 542 11.27 20.38 -9.97
C LEU A 542 10.85 19.59 -8.73
N VAL A 543 11.79 18.88 -8.09
CA VAL A 543 11.55 18.16 -6.82
C VAL A 543 11.17 19.13 -5.69
N THR A 544 11.84 20.28 -5.61
CA THR A 544 11.54 21.33 -4.60
C THR A 544 10.14 21.94 -4.80
N ILE A 545 9.68 22.05 -6.04
CA ILE A 545 8.29 22.46 -6.35
C ILE A 545 7.29 21.38 -5.92
N CYS A 546 7.58 20.10 -6.19
CA CYS A 546 6.76 18.98 -5.73
C CYS A 546 6.71 18.90 -4.19
N LEU A 547 7.83 19.12 -3.50
CA LEU A 547 7.90 19.15 -2.03
C LEU A 547 7.03 20.27 -1.44
N SER A 548 7.16 21.50 -1.94
CA SER A 548 6.36 22.66 -1.51
C SER A 548 4.85 22.42 -1.66
N ALA A 549 4.43 21.82 -2.78
CA ALA A 549 3.03 21.48 -3.01
C ALA A 549 2.56 20.32 -2.11
N MET A 550 3.41 19.31 -1.89
CA MET A 550 3.07 18.15 -1.04
C MET A 550 2.96 18.54 0.44
N ILE A 551 3.81 19.45 0.94
CA ILE A 551 3.65 20.08 2.27
C ILE A 551 2.28 20.76 2.34
N THR A 552 1.98 21.63 1.37
CA THR A 552 0.69 22.36 1.31
C THR A 552 -0.51 21.42 1.27
N HIS A 553 -0.40 20.30 0.55
CA HIS A 553 -1.43 19.27 0.46
C HIS A 553 -1.60 18.56 1.81
N LEU A 554 -0.53 18.01 2.39
CA LEU A 554 -0.59 17.23 3.63
C LEU A 554 -0.96 18.05 4.87
N THR A 555 -0.70 19.35 4.90
CA THR A 555 -1.23 20.27 5.94
C THR A 555 -2.76 20.28 5.99
N ALA A 556 -3.47 20.04 4.88
CA ALA A 556 -4.93 19.91 4.89
C ALA A 556 -5.44 18.63 5.61
N TYR A 557 -4.55 17.67 5.91
CA TYR A 557 -4.85 16.39 6.56
C TYR A 557 -4.17 16.24 7.95
N GLY A 558 -3.35 17.22 8.36
CA GLY A 558 -2.51 17.12 9.56
C GLY A 558 -1.51 15.97 9.45
N LEU A 559 -0.69 15.98 8.39
CA LEU A 559 0.29 14.95 8.02
C LEU A 559 1.63 15.55 7.52
N GLU A 560 1.78 16.88 7.49
CA GLU A 560 2.98 17.59 7.03
C GLU A 560 4.25 17.21 7.79
N HIS A 561 4.12 16.81 9.05
CA HIS A 561 5.22 16.33 9.90
C HIS A 561 5.94 15.08 9.36
N VAL A 562 5.41 14.42 8.33
CA VAL A 562 6.16 13.39 7.60
C VAL A 562 7.50 13.90 7.06
N PHE A 563 7.59 15.20 6.71
CA PHE A 563 8.80 15.82 6.18
C PHE A 563 9.84 16.16 7.25
N ASP A 564 9.47 16.11 8.55
CA ASP A 564 10.42 16.21 9.66
C ASP A 564 11.29 14.93 9.78
N LEU A 565 10.92 13.82 9.11
CA LEU A 565 11.56 12.50 9.22
C LEU A 565 12.78 12.34 8.29
N THR A 566 13.83 13.09 8.63
CA THR A 566 15.05 13.32 7.82
C THR A 566 15.68 12.07 7.17
N LYS A 567 15.82 10.97 7.92
CA LYS A 567 16.56 9.76 7.54
C LYS A 567 15.99 8.99 6.34
N TYR A 568 14.79 9.34 5.89
CA TYR A 568 14.02 8.56 4.92
C TYR A 568 13.90 9.19 3.52
N PHE A 569 14.47 10.38 3.31
CA PHE A 569 14.64 10.98 1.97
C PHE A 569 15.63 10.16 1.12
N LYS A 570 15.15 9.57 0.02
CA LYS A 570 15.95 8.69 -0.86
C LYS A 570 15.73 9.05 -2.33
N SER A 571 16.81 9.34 -3.05
CA SER A 571 16.77 9.48 -4.51
C SER A 571 16.40 8.14 -5.16
N PHE A 572 15.59 8.16 -6.23
CA PHE A 572 15.30 6.96 -7.03
C PHE A 572 16.48 6.60 -7.94
N SER A 573 17.09 7.57 -8.62
CA SER A 573 18.19 7.38 -9.58
C SER A 573 19.57 7.09 -8.96
N ALA A 574 19.65 6.83 -7.64
CA ALA A 574 20.88 6.38 -7.00
C ALA A 574 21.27 4.97 -7.52
N ARG A 575 22.35 4.88 -8.31
CA ARG A 575 22.85 3.65 -8.97
C ARG A 575 23.50 2.63 -8.00
N SER A 576 22.91 2.38 -6.84
CA SER A 576 23.28 1.29 -5.92
C SER A 576 22.53 -0.02 -6.21
N HIS A 577 21.55 0.01 -7.12
CA HIS A 577 20.66 -1.11 -7.44
C HIS A 577 20.62 -1.40 -8.94
N MET A 578 20.39 -2.68 -9.27
CA MET A 578 20.18 -3.15 -10.63
C MET A 578 18.95 -2.47 -11.25
N LEU A 579 19.08 -2.00 -12.49
CA LEU A 579 17.95 -1.46 -13.24
C LEU A 579 17.06 -2.61 -13.74
N LEU A 580 15.82 -2.63 -13.26
CA LEU A 580 14.72 -3.42 -13.81
C LEU A 580 13.69 -2.43 -14.36
N ASN A 581 13.58 -2.30 -15.69
CA ASN A 581 12.61 -1.38 -16.28
C ASN A 581 11.16 -1.90 -16.16
N GLY A 582 10.16 -1.06 -16.44
CA GLY A 582 8.74 -1.41 -16.31
C GLY A 582 8.36 -2.70 -17.04
N ASN A 583 8.79 -2.83 -18.29
CA ASN A 583 8.59 -4.04 -19.11
C ASN A 583 9.24 -5.28 -18.46
N THR A 584 10.45 -5.18 -17.92
CA THR A 584 11.15 -6.31 -17.26
C THR A 584 10.46 -6.76 -15.98
N LEU A 585 9.92 -5.84 -15.17
CA LEU A 585 9.12 -6.20 -13.99
C LEU A 585 7.87 -7.02 -14.37
N SER A 586 7.22 -6.65 -15.47
CA SER A 586 6.01 -7.32 -15.97
C SER A 586 6.32 -8.63 -16.72
N SER A 587 7.30 -8.63 -17.61
CA SER A 587 7.69 -9.76 -18.47
C SER A 587 8.37 -10.92 -17.71
N LEU A 588 9.02 -10.62 -16.58
CA LEU A 588 9.56 -11.62 -15.65
C LEU A 588 8.64 -11.90 -14.46
N GLU A 589 7.43 -11.33 -14.44
CA GLU A 589 6.39 -11.59 -13.42
C GLU A 589 6.91 -11.39 -11.98
N ILE A 590 7.66 -10.31 -11.75
CA ILE A 590 8.44 -10.08 -10.53
C ILE A 590 7.55 -9.87 -9.29
N TYR A 591 6.45 -9.15 -9.44
CA TYR A 591 5.50 -8.87 -8.34
C TYR A 591 4.12 -9.54 -8.51
N ARG A 592 3.74 -9.84 -9.75
CA ARG A 592 2.43 -10.36 -10.17
C ARG A 592 2.61 -11.21 -11.42
N ASN A 593 1.74 -12.19 -11.61
CA ASN A 593 1.63 -12.89 -12.90
C ASN A 593 0.90 -12.05 -13.96
N GLN A 594 0.91 -12.49 -15.21
CA GLN A 594 0.18 -11.88 -16.34
C GLN A 594 -1.20 -12.50 -16.62
N THR A 595 -1.60 -13.57 -15.92
CA THR A 595 -2.80 -14.37 -16.23
C THR A 595 -4.04 -13.98 -15.42
N ASP A 596 -3.88 -13.74 -14.11
CA ASP A 596 -4.94 -13.23 -13.23
C ASP A 596 -4.55 -11.95 -12.45
N PHE A 597 -3.33 -11.44 -12.70
CA PHE A 597 -2.71 -10.29 -12.03
C PHE A 597 -2.59 -10.44 -10.50
N SER A 598 -2.70 -11.66 -9.95
CA SER A 598 -2.46 -11.90 -8.52
C SER A 598 -0.97 -11.97 -8.20
N GLU A 599 -0.64 -11.87 -6.91
CA GLU A 599 0.73 -12.08 -6.42
C GLU A 599 1.17 -13.55 -6.55
N LYS A 600 0.22 -14.50 -6.60
CA LYS A 600 0.53 -15.94 -6.62
C LYS A 600 1.24 -16.33 -7.92
N GLY A 601 2.33 -17.08 -7.81
CA GLY A 601 3.17 -17.46 -8.94
C GLY A 601 4.13 -16.37 -9.43
N SER A 602 4.20 -15.21 -8.75
CA SER A 602 5.25 -14.20 -8.99
C SER A 602 6.56 -14.57 -8.29
N LEU A 603 7.68 -13.98 -8.73
CA LEU A 603 8.97 -14.14 -8.04
C LEU A 603 8.90 -13.66 -6.58
N PHE A 604 8.20 -12.56 -6.32
CA PHE A 604 8.01 -12.04 -4.96
C PHE A 604 7.30 -13.06 -4.06
N TRP A 605 6.21 -13.69 -4.52
CA TRP A 605 5.51 -14.75 -3.78
C TRP A 605 6.40 -15.97 -3.53
N THR A 606 7.20 -16.37 -4.51
CA THR A 606 8.17 -17.48 -4.40
C THR A 606 9.26 -17.25 -3.34
N LEU A 607 9.52 -15.99 -2.97
CA LEU A 607 10.53 -15.60 -1.97
C LEU A 607 9.95 -15.23 -0.59
N ASP A 608 8.62 -15.07 -0.49
CA ASP A 608 7.94 -14.48 0.67
C ASP A 608 7.49 -15.52 1.71
N HIS A 609 8.36 -15.69 2.71
CA HIS A 609 8.14 -16.43 3.94
C HIS A 609 8.35 -15.52 5.16
N THR A 610 8.04 -14.22 5.02
CA THR A 610 8.15 -13.23 6.11
C THR A 610 7.02 -13.41 7.13
N SER A 611 7.33 -13.22 8.42
CA SER A 611 6.33 -13.31 9.49
C SER A 611 5.66 -11.97 9.81
N THR A 612 6.28 -10.85 9.43
CA THR A 612 5.83 -9.50 9.82
C THR A 612 5.44 -8.65 8.62
N ARG A 613 4.41 -7.79 8.78
CA ARG A 613 3.94 -6.91 7.69
C ARG A 613 5.01 -5.90 7.22
N PHE A 614 5.94 -5.51 8.09
CA PHE A 614 7.07 -4.63 7.77
C PHE A 614 8.24 -5.40 7.11
N GLY A 615 8.50 -6.64 7.53
CA GLY A 615 9.40 -7.56 6.82
C GLY A 615 8.93 -7.80 5.38
N ARG A 616 7.64 -8.12 5.18
CA ARG A 616 7.01 -8.28 3.85
C ARG A 616 7.25 -7.07 2.92
N ARG A 617 7.07 -5.86 3.45
CA ARG A 617 7.34 -4.61 2.73
C ARG A 617 8.82 -4.42 2.37
N LEU A 618 9.72 -4.75 3.29
CA LEU A 618 11.17 -4.66 3.05
C LEU A 618 11.64 -5.70 2.02
N LEU A 619 11.14 -6.95 2.09
CA LEU A 619 11.46 -7.98 1.11
C LEU A 619 10.99 -7.59 -0.29
N ARG A 620 9.76 -7.09 -0.45
CA ARG A 620 9.26 -6.56 -1.74
C ARG A 620 10.20 -5.48 -2.30
N LYS A 621 10.73 -4.62 -1.43
CA LYS A 621 11.70 -3.57 -1.78
C LYS A 621 13.08 -4.10 -2.17
N TRP A 622 13.51 -5.25 -1.62
CA TRP A 622 14.74 -5.94 -2.05
C TRP A 622 14.55 -6.64 -3.39
N VAL A 623 13.41 -7.32 -3.60
CA VAL A 623 13.12 -8.07 -4.84
C VAL A 623 13.12 -7.17 -6.07
N GLY A 624 12.46 -6.00 -5.98
CA GLY A 624 12.50 -5.01 -7.07
C GLY A 624 13.78 -4.20 -7.18
N ARG A 625 14.73 -4.30 -6.22
CA ARG A 625 15.99 -3.53 -6.24
C ARG A 625 17.20 -4.39 -5.83
N PRO A 626 17.59 -5.37 -6.68
CA PRO A 626 18.81 -6.16 -6.48
C PRO A 626 20.05 -5.27 -6.30
N LEU A 627 21.05 -5.73 -5.57
CA LEU A 627 22.24 -4.94 -5.22
C LEU A 627 23.28 -4.91 -6.34
N LEU A 628 23.99 -3.78 -6.48
CA LEU A 628 25.20 -3.66 -7.29
C LEU A 628 26.50 -3.66 -6.45
N ASP A 629 26.41 -3.37 -5.15
CA ASP A 629 27.56 -3.43 -4.25
C ASP A 629 27.85 -4.89 -3.86
N ARG A 630 28.97 -5.41 -4.36
CA ARG A 630 29.49 -6.74 -4.06
C ARG A 630 29.59 -7.01 -2.55
N SER A 631 30.06 -6.04 -1.78
CA SER A 631 30.33 -6.21 -0.34
C SER A 631 29.04 -6.35 0.48
N GLN A 632 28.03 -5.54 0.17
CA GLN A 632 26.71 -5.63 0.78
C GLN A 632 25.99 -6.93 0.37
N LEU A 633 26.20 -7.36 -0.88
CA LEU A 633 25.60 -8.59 -1.40
C LEU A 633 26.20 -9.85 -0.76
N GLU A 634 27.54 -9.95 -0.70
CA GLU A 634 28.22 -11.05 -0.02
C GLU A 634 27.89 -11.08 1.48
N ALA A 635 27.82 -9.93 2.15
CA ALA A 635 27.39 -9.84 3.55
C ALA A 635 25.95 -10.36 3.76
N ARG A 636 25.03 -10.10 2.82
CA ARG A 636 23.66 -10.63 2.85
C ARG A 636 23.62 -12.14 2.59
N ILE A 637 24.33 -12.64 1.58
CA ILE A 637 24.35 -14.08 1.26
C ILE A 637 24.95 -14.89 2.42
N ASN A 638 26.04 -14.40 3.03
CA ASN A 638 26.64 -15.04 4.20
C ASN A 638 25.70 -15.00 5.43
N ALA A 639 24.93 -13.91 5.62
CA ALA A 639 23.88 -13.85 6.64
C ALA A 639 22.75 -14.88 6.40
N VAL A 640 22.38 -15.14 5.14
CA VAL A 640 21.38 -16.16 4.79
C VAL A 640 21.91 -17.58 5.05
N GLU A 641 23.16 -17.87 4.66
CA GLU A 641 23.85 -19.14 4.96
C GLU A 641 23.93 -19.41 6.48
N GLU A 642 24.23 -18.37 7.25
CA GLU A 642 24.27 -18.44 8.72
C GLU A 642 22.88 -18.62 9.36
N MET A 643 21.85 -17.95 8.84
CA MET A 643 20.45 -18.12 9.30
C MET A 643 19.81 -19.46 8.89
N LEU A 644 20.38 -20.13 7.88
CA LEU A 644 20.06 -21.48 7.43
C LEU A 644 20.76 -22.55 8.30
N SER A 645 22.05 -22.37 8.57
CA SER A 645 22.89 -23.33 9.31
C SER A 645 22.79 -23.22 10.83
N SER A 646 22.50 -22.03 11.39
CA SER A 646 22.45 -21.81 12.83
C SER A 646 21.26 -22.51 13.50
N THR A 647 21.57 -23.51 14.32
CA THR A 647 20.64 -24.18 15.24
C THR A 647 20.53 -23.48 16.60
N SER A 648 21.19 -22.33 16.78
CA SER A 648 21.35 -21.64 18.06
C SER A 648 20.02 -21.30 18.72
N GLU A 649 20.01 -21.27 20.06
CA GLU A 649 18.81 -20.89 20.81
C GLU A 649 18.34 -19.46 20.43
N ARG A 650 19.28 -18.54 20.18
CA ARG A 650 18.99 -17.17 19.72
C ARG A 650 18.28 -17.17 18.36
N THR A 651 18.67 -18.02 17.41
CA THR A 651 17.98 -18.17 16.11
C THR A 651 16.55 -18.71 16.29
N GLN A 652 16.33 -19.61 17.26
CA GLN A 652 15.00 -20.13 17.58
C GLN A 652 14.13 -19.08 18.30
N GLN A 653 14.70 -18.35 19.28
CA GLN A 653 14.07 -17.23 19.98
C GLN A 653 13.65 -16.13 19.00
N LEU A 654 14.50 -15.77 18.02
CA LEU A 654 14.15 -14.82 16.95
C LEU A 654 12.96 -15.31 16.11
N LYS A 655 13.00 -16.55 15.62
CA LYS A 655 11.91 -17.12 14.80
C LYS A 655 10.58 -17.13 15.57
N ASN A 656 10.61 -17.55 16.85
CA ASN A 656 9.44 -17.51 17.74
C ASN A 656 8.93 -16.08 18.02
N LEU A 657 9.85 -15.11 18.20
CA LEU A 657 9.50 -13.70 18.41
C LEU A 657 8.80 -13.11 17.17
N LEU A 658 9.34 -13.35 15.98
CA LEU A 658 8.78 -12.87 14.71
C LEU A 658 7.33 -13.37 14.52
N THR A 659 7.05 -14.64 14.76
CA THR A 659 5.67 -15.20 14.74
C THR A 659 4.77 -14.66 15.86
N THR A 660 5.34 -14.10 16.93
CA THR A 660 4.60 -13.50 18.05
C THR A 660 4.20 -12.04 17.79
N VAL A 661 4.85 -11.33 16.86
CA VAL A 661 4.57 -9.91 16.54
C VAL A 661 3.32 -9.78 15.66
N ARG A 662 2.15 -9.73 16.30
CA ARG A 662 0.83 -9.57 15.64
C ARG A 662 0.44 -8.14 15.24
N TYR A 663 1.30 -7.15 15.51
CA TYR A 663 1.01 -5.74 15.27
C TYR A 663 1.97 -5.15 14.22
N ASP A 664 1.43 -4.33 13.32
CA ASP A 664 2.22 -3.56 12.36
C ASP A 664 2.91 -2.38 13.08
N LEU A 665 4.10 -2.62 13.64
CA LEU A 665 4.82 -1.66 14.47
C LEU A 665 5.22 -0.39 13.70
N GLU A 666 5.51 -0.50 12.40
CA GLU A 666 5.81 0.61 11.51
C GLU A 666 4.60 1.57 11.38
N LYS A 667 3.40 1.02 11.11
CA LYS A 667 2.15 1.80 11.12
C LYS A 667 1.77 2.29 12.52
N GLY A 668 2.04 1.51 13.55
CA GLY A 668 1.75 1.86 14.92
C GLY A 668 2.54 3.09 15.38
N LEU A 669 3.87 3.08 15.19
CA LEU A 669 4.74 4.19 15.55
C LEU A 669 4.35 5.48 14.84
N ILE A 670 3.98 5.45 13.56
CA ILE A 670 3.58 6.68 12.87
C ILE A 670 2.19 7.19 13.32
N ARG A 671 1.26 6.31 13.73
CA ARG A 671 0.00 6.73 14.37
C ARG A 671 0.23 7.43 15.71
N ILE A 672 1.22 7.00 16.49
CA ILE A 672 1.66 7.71 17.70
C ILE A 672 2.27 9.07 17.32
N TYR A 673 3.14 9.09 16.30
CA TYR A 673 3.82 10.30 15.81
C TYR A 673 2.85 11.43 15.43
N TYR A 674 1.78 11.16 14.68
CA TYR A 674 0.75 12.17 14.37
C TYR A 674 -0.28 12.40 15.51
N GLY A 675 -0.14 11.75 16.67
CA GLY A 675 -1.12 11.81 17.76
C GLY A 675 -2.51 11.25 17.39
N LYS A 676 -2.57 10.29 16.45
CA LYS A 676 -3.80 9.68 15.92
C LYS A 676 -4.08 8.28 16.50
N ALA A 677 -3.13 7.69 17.24
CA ALA A 677 -3.30 6.40 17.92
C ALA A 677 -4.27 6.47 19.11
N THR A 678 -4.86 5.32 19.46
CA THR A 678 -5.73 5.12 20.63
C THR A 678 -4.97 4.56 21.84
N ARG A 679 -5.55 4.63 23.06
CA ARG A 679 -4.90 4.11 24.28
C ARG A 679 -4.60 2.60 24.24
N PRO A 680 -5.49 1.73 23.69
CA PRO A 680 -5.16 0.31 23.49
C PRO A 680 -4.01 0.11 22.48
N GLU A 681 -3.97 0.88 21.39
CA GLU A 681 -2.88 0.79 20.41
C GLU A 681 -1.53 1.17 21.01
N VAL A 682 -1.43 2.32 21.71
CA VAL A 682 -0.19 2.76 22.37
C VAL A 682 0.32 1.68 23.33
N PHE A 683 -0.56 1.10 24.16
CA PHE A 683 -0.18 0.01 25.05
C PHE A 683 0.31 -1.23 24.28
N ASN A 684 -0.41 -1.66 23.25
CA ASN A 684 -0.06 -2.85 22.47
C ASN A 684 1.28 -2.69 21.71
N ILE A 685 1.55 -1.50 21.16
CA ILE A 685 2.81 -1.17 20.49
C ILE A 685 3.97 -1.20 21.50
N LEU A 686 3.87 -0.44 22.60
CA LEU A 686 4.92 -0.37 23.62
C LEU A 686 5.17 -1.74 24.28
N ASN A 687 4.13 -2.51 24.60
CA ASN A 687 4.23 -3.86 25.15
C ASN A 687 4.87 -4.85 24.16
N THR A 688 4.69 -4.65 22.84
CA THR A 688 5.32 -5.50 21.82
C THR A 688 6.80 -5.14 21.63
N LEU A 689 7.13 -3.85 21.58
CA LEU A 689 8.52 -3.36 21.58
C LEU A 689 9.27 -3.78 22.86
N LEU A 690 8.62 -3.72 24.03
CA LEU A 690 9.18 -4.20 25.29
C LEU A 690 9.53 -5.69 25.24
N LYS A 691 8.70 -6.54 24.62
CA LYS A 691 9.00 -7.96 24.44
C LYS A 691 10.22 -8.16 23.55
N ILE A 692 10.28 -7.46 22.41
CA ILE A 692 11.42 -7.51 21.46
C ILE A 692 12.72 -7.14 22.17
N ALA A 693 12.74 -6.02 22.89
CA ALA A 693 13.90 -5.56 23.63
C ALA A 693 14.29 -6.51 24.78
N LYS A 694 13.31 -7.12 25.48
CA LYS A 694 13.57 -8.09 26.56
C LYS A 694 14.10 -9.44 26.08
N THR A 695 13.65 -9.93 24.93
CA THR A 695 14.14 -11.20 24.34
C THR A 695 15.65 -11.16 24.11
N PHE A 696 16.21 -10.01 23.72
CA PHE A 696 17.64 -9.84 23.44
C PHE A 696 18.39 -8.97 24.47
N ARG A 697 17.89 -8.87 25.72
CA ARG A 697 18.52 -8.06 26.77
C ARG A 697 19.99 -8.43 27.05
N SER A 698 20.40 -9.68 26.81
CA SER A 698 21.77 -10.17 27.00
C SER A 698 22.72 -9.89 25.82
N VAL A 699 22.38 -8.92 24.97
CA VAL A 699 23.09 -8.58 23.73
C VAL A 699 23.36 -7.07 23.70
N GLU A 700 24.33 -6.64 24.50
CA GLU A 700 24.70 -5.23 24.66
C GLU A 700 25.67 -4.74 23.56
N SER A 701 26.35 -5.66 22.86
CA SER A 701 27.24 -5.33 21.74
C SER A 701 27.17 -6.35 20.60
N PRO A 702 27.51 -5.97 19.34
CA PRO A 702 27.48 -6.86 18.19
C PRO A 702 28.30 -8.15 18.36
N GLU A 703 29.39 -8.10 19.12
CA GLU A 703 30.29 -9.23 19.36
C GLU A 703 29.67 -10.27 20.30
N GLN A 704 28.74 -9.87 21.17
CA GLN A 704 28.06 -10.77 22.11
C GLN A 704 26.99 -11.64 21.44
N CYS A 705 26.52 -11.23 20.24
CA CYS A 705 25.51 -11.93 19.44
C CYS A 705 25.93 -13.36 19.06
N GLY A 706 27.23 -13.61 18.85
CA GLY A 706 27.79 -14.93 18.57
C GLY A 706 27.52 -15.46 17.16
N TYR A 707 27.28 -14.57 16.19
CA TYR A 707 27.24 -14.87 14.76
C TYR A 707 28.50 -14.30 14.08
N ASP A 708 28.91 -14.87 12.96
CA ASP A 708 30.01 -14.36 12.12
C ASP A 708 29.57 -13.16 11.28
N SER A 709 28.29 -13.08 10.90
CA SER A 709 27.78 -12.01 10.03
C SER A 709 27.59 -10.67 10.77
N PRO A 710 28.27 -9.58 10.33
CA PRO A 710 28.11 -8.26 10.94
C PRO A 710 26.69 -7.69 10.74
N LEU A 711 25.98 -8.14 9.71
CA LEU A 711 24.61 -7.72 9.42
C LEU A 711 23.61 -8.26 10.47
N ILE A 712 23.77 -9.53 10.87
CA ILE A 712 22.97 -10.12 11.96
C ILE A 712 23.35 -9.49 13.30
N ASN A 713 24.65 -9.38 13.56
CA ASN A 713 25.19 -8.85 14.81
C ASN A 713 24.71 -7.41 15.08
N GLY A 714 24.82 -6.51 14.09
CA GLY A 714 24.32 -5.14 14.22
C GLY A 714 22.80 -5.05 14.34
N ALA A 715 22.07 -5.87 13.58
CA ALA A 715 20.60 -5.89 13.65
C ALA A 715 20.07 -6.44 14.97
N MET A 716 20.76 -7.37 15.64
CA MET A 716 20.40 -7.86 16.97
C MET A 716 20.79 -6.90 18.10
N ALA A 717 22.01 -6.33 18.07
CA ALA A 717 22.49 -5.39 19.09
C ALA A 717 21.67 -4.07 19.13
N SER A 718 20.96 -3.73 18.05
CA SER A 718 20.02 -2.60 18.06
C SER A 718 18.76 -2.87 18.90
N LEU A 719 18.27 -4.11 18.98
CA LEU A 719 16.95 -4.44 19.53
C LEU A 719 16.75 -4.08 21.02
N PRO A 720 17.73 -4.29 21.93
CA PRO A 720 17.57 -3.93 23.34
C PRO A 720 17.78 -2.44 23.65
N THR A 721 18.28 -1.62 22.72
CA THR A 721 18.61 -0.19 22.98
C THR A 721 17.44 0.63 23.52
N ILE A 722 16.21 0.29 23.12
CA ILE A 722 14.97 0.98 23.50
C ILE A 722 14.37 0.49 24.84
N LEU A 723 15.03 -0.44 25.55
CA LEU A 723 14.46 -1.14 26.71
C LEU A 723 14.08 -0.19 27.86
N GLU A 724 15.06 0.54 28.41
CA GLU A 724 14.86 1.38 29.60
C GLU A 724 13.81 2.48 29.34
N THR A 725 13.90 3.11 28.18
CA THR A 725 12.99 4.13 27.69
C THR A 725 11.54 3.64 27.65
N ILE A 726 11.30 2.43 27.13
CA ILE A 726 9.94 1.86 27.02
C ILE A 726 9.42 1.36 28.37
N GLU A 727 10.28 0.85 29.26
CA GLU A 727 9.89 0.58 30.65
C GLU A 727 9.51 1.88 31.39
N GLY A 728 10.22 2.99 31.14
CA GLY A 728 9.91 4.33 31.64
C GLY A 728 8.65 4.99 31.08
N TYR A 729 8.09 4.48 29.96
CA TYR A 729 6.77 4.87 29.46
C TYR A 729 5.65 3.97 29.98
N LEU A 730 5.85 2.65 30.00
CA LEU A 730 4.87 1.68 30.54
C LEU A 730 4.71 1.79 32.07
N SER A 731 5.71 2.30 32.78
CA SER A 731 5.61 2.58 34.21
C SER A 731 4.56 3.63 34.57
N LYS A 732 4.19 4.55 33.67
CA LYS A 732 3.35 5.73 33.96
C LYS A 732 1.84 5.50 33.91
N PHE A 733 1.38 4.38 33.34
CA PHE A 733 -0.05 4.16 33.09
C PHE A 733 -0.54 2.74 33.44
N ASP A 734 -1.83 2.57 33.71
CA ASP A 734 -2.42 1.26 34.06
C ASP A 734 -2.78 0.45 32.80
N HIS A 735 -2.31 -0.79 32.75
CA HIS A 735 -2.50 -1.69 31.61
C HIS A 735 -3.97 -2.07 31.37
N LYS A 736 -4.79 -2.17 32.43
CA LYS A 736 -6.21 -2.55 32.35
C LYS A 736 -7.06 -1.36 31.91
N ALA A 737 -6.72 -0.14 32.34
CA ALA A 737 -7.34 1.09 31.86
C ALA A 737 -7.02 1.31 30.37
N ALA A 738 -5.75 1.20 29.99
CA ALA A 738 -5.30 1.33 28.60
C ALA A 738 -5.99 0.33 27.66
N THR A 739 -6.07 -0.96 28.05
CA THR A 739 -6.74 -2.02 27.27
C THR A 739 -8.24 -1.75 27.06
N LYS A 740 -8.88 -0.97 27.95
CA LYS A 740 -10.31 -0.63 27.90
C LYS A 740 -10.61 0.75 27.27
N ASP A 741 -9.58 1.50 26.86
CA ASP A 741 -9.66 2.94 26.54
C ASP A 741 -10.32 3.78 27.66
N ASP A 742 -10.13 3.40 28.93
CA ASP A 742 -10.55 4.24 30.06
C ASP A 742 -9.57 5.41 30.22
N LYS A 743 -10.00 6.59 29.76
CA LYS A 743 -9.20 7.81 29.82
C LYS A 743 -9.12 8.46 31.21
N TYR A 744 -10.01 8.12 32.15
CA TYR A 744 -10.03 8.74 33.48
C TYR A 744 -9.04 8.08 34.45
N SER A 745 -8.76 6.79 34.21
CA SER A 745 -7.87 5.93 35.01
C SER A 745 -6.59 5.54 34.25
N PHE A 746 -6.27 6.21 33.14
CA PHE A 746 -5.15 5.84 32.27
C PHE A 746 -3.80 6.04 32.98
N PHE A 747 -3.46 7.27 33.34
CA PHE A 747 -2.26 7.58 34.13
C PHE A 747 -2.41 7.09 35.57
N LYS A 748 -1.29 6.74 36.21
CA LYS A 748 -1.25 6.40 37.64
C LYS A 748 -1.25 7.68 38.47
N GLU A 749 -1.79 7.64 39.69
CA GLU A 749 -1.94 8.84 40.55
C GLU A 749 -0.62 9.59 40.85
N VAL A 750 0.54 8.93 40.71
CA VAL A 750 1.89 9.52 40.87
C VAL A 750 2.39 10.23 39.60
N ASP A 751 1.90 9.81 38.43
CA ASP A 751 2.26 10.34 37.10
C ASP A 751 1.10 11.15 36.48
N GLU A 752 0.07 11.48 37.26
CA GLU A 752 -1.04 12.33 36.83
C GLU A 752 -0.62 13.80 36.78
N TYR A 753 -1.03 14.48 35.72
CA TYR A 753 -0.82 15.91 35.55
C TYR A 753 -1.66 16.72 36.55
N ASP A 754 -1.09 17.77 37.15
CA ASP A 754 -1.75 18.62 38.17
C ASP A 754 -3.18 19.02 37.79
N TYR A 755 -3.41 19.40 36.53
CA TYR A 755 -4.71 19.85 36.03
C TYR A 755 -5.77 18.72 35.97
N ILE A 756 -5.36 17.45 35.83
CA ILE A 756 -6.26 16.29 35.97
C ILE A 756 -6.64 16.11 37.44
N LEU A 757 -5.69 16.25 38.36
CA LEU A 757 -5.93 16.16 39.81
C LEU A 757 -6.88 17.28 40.26
N ASP A 758 -6.66 18.53 39.84
CA ASP A 758 -7.56 19.67 40.08
C ASP A 758 -8.98 19.39 39.54
N SER A 759 -9.11 18.95 38.29
CA SER A 759 -10.40 18.59 37.70
C SER A 759 -11.10 17.44 38.45
N LYS A 760 -10.35 16.43 38.93
CA LYS A 760 -10.85 15.35 39.80
C LYS A 760 -11.28 15.86 41.19
N MET A 761 -10.53 16.78 41.80
CA MET A 761 -10.89 17.38 43.09
C MET A 761 -12.13 18.28 42.97
N ALA A 762 -12.25 19.05 41.89
CA ALA A 762 -13.43 19.87 41.61
C ALA A 762 -14.71 19.02 41.47
N ILE A 763 -14.63 17.84 40.83
CA ILE A 763 -15.75 16.89 40.77
C ILE A 763 -16.09 16.36 42.16
N LYS A 764 -15.10 15.94 42.96
CA LYS A 764 -15.30 15.47 44.34
C LYS A 764 -15.96 16.54 45.23
N GLY A 765 -15.64 17.82 45.03
CA GLY A 765 -16.30 18.95 45.70
C GLY A 765 -17.80 19.02 45.38
N VAL A 766 -18.17 19.03 44.10
CA VAL A 766 -19.60 19.07 43.69
C VAL A 766 -20.37 17.80 44.12
N GLU A 767 -19.69 16.65 44.18
CA GLU A 767 -20.28 15.41 44.69
C GLU A 767 -20.42 15.40 46.23
N PHE A 768 -19.61 16.17 46.96
CA PHE A 768 -19.81 16.48 48.38
C PHE A 768 -20.99 17.45 48.60
N ASP A 769 -21.06 18.56 47.85
CA ASP A 769 -22.18 19.52 47.92
C ASP A 769 -23.54 18.84 47.67
N LEU A 770 -23.60 17.90 46.72
CA LEU A 770 -24.79 17.08 46.46
C LEU A 770 -25.22 16.27 47.68
N GLN A 771 -24.25 15.74 48.44
CA GLN A 771 -24.47 14.97 49.66
C GLN A 771 -24.80 15.87 50.87
N GLU A 772 -24.28 17.09 50.95
CA GLU A 772 -24.69 18.08 51.96
C GLU A 772 -26.13 18.57 51.77
N HIS A 773 -26.62 18.63 50.53
CA HIS A 773 -28.03 18.94 50.22
C HIS A 773 -29.02 17.80 50.61
N LEU A 774 -28.56 16.55 50.76
CA LEU A 774 -29.43 15.38 50.99
C LEU A 774 -30.32 15.49 52.26
N PRO A 775 -29.82 15.95 53.43
CA PRO A 775 -30.65 16.26 54.59
C PRO A 775 -31.76 17.28 54.33
N ASP A 776 -31.57 18.26 53.44
CA ASP A 776 -32.60 19.25 53.11
C ASP A 776 -33.67 18.70 52.16
N ALA A 777 -33.28 17.83 51.23
CA ALA A 777 -34.22 17.01 50.47
C ALA A 777 -35.07 16.10 51.40
N ALA A 778 -34.44 15.53 52.44
CA ALA A 778 -35.10 14.67 53.42
C ALA A 778 -36.12 15.46 54.28
N LYS A 779 -35.75 16.65 54.75
CA LYS A 779 -36.65 17.60 55.45
C LYS A 779 -37.85 17.96 54.57
N ALA A 780 -37.63 18.32 53.30
CA ALA A 780 -38.69 18.74 52.38
C ALA A 780 -39.77 17.66 52.17
N VAL A 781 -39.36 16.40 52.00
CA VAL A 781 -40.28 15.26 51.79
C VAL A 781 -40.87 14.71 53.10
N LYS A 782 -40.33 15.14 54.25
CA LYS A 782 -40.65 14.67 55.62
C LYS A 782 -40.27 13.20 55.85
N LYS A 783 -39.17 12.74 55.26
CA LYS A 783 -38.65 11.35 55.38
C LYS A 783 -37.35 11.37 56.20
N LYS A 784 -37.21 10.50 57.21
CA LYS A 784 -36.02 10.49 58.09
C LYS A 784 -34.77 9.90 57.42
N ASN A 785 -34.93 8.82 56.66
CA ASN A 785 -33.85 8.22 55.87
C ASN A 785 -34.20 8.39 54.40
N LEU A 786 -33.35 9.09 53.66
CA LEU A 786 -33.50 9.36 52.23
C LEU A 786 -32.13 9.34 51.58
N ASP A 787 -31.81 8.23 50.92
CA ASP A 787 -30.61 8.10 50.11
C ASP A 787 -30.92 8.43 48.65
N TYR A 788 -29.91 8.89 47.92
CA TYR A 788 -29.99 9.04 46.47
C TYR A 788 -29.95 7.67 45.78
N VAL A 789 -30.67 7.54 44.67
CA VAL A 789 -30.71 6.30 43.87
C VAL A 789 -30.26 6.61 42.43
N THR A 790 -29.40 5.75 41.86
CA THR A 790 -29.14 5.75 40.40
C THR A 790 -30.05 4.73 39.72
N VAL A 791 -30.79 5.15 38.69
CA VAL A 791 -31.65 4.24 37.90
C VAL A 791 -31.51 4.53 36.41
N SER A 792 -31.27 3.49 35.61
CA SER A 792 -31.08 3.58 34.16
C SER A 792 -30.00 4.59 33.73
N GLY A 793 -28.93 4.73 34.52
CA GLY A 793 -27.83 5.67 34.27
C GLY A 793 -28.13 7.14 34.61
N ILE A 794 -29.25 7.41 35.31
CA ILE A 794 -29.54 8.74 35.85
C ILE A 794 -29.29 8.72 37.36
N ASP A 795 -28.34 9.55 37.81
CA ASP A 795 -27.88 9.63 39.20
C ASP A 795 -28.69 10.58 40.07
N TYR A 796 -28.40 10.57 41.38
CA TYR A 796 -28.91 11.52 42.38
C TYR A 796 -30.45 11.66 42.41
N LEU A 797 -31.18 10.59 42.04
CA LEU A 797 -32.64 10.60 42.04
C LEU A 797 -33.18 10.47 43.46
N VAL A 798 -34.11 11.35 43.82
CA VAL A 798 -34.89 11.25 45.05
C VAL A 798 -36.09 10.34 44.78
N GLU A 799 -36.05 9.10 45.27
CA GLU A 799 -37.14 8.12 45.11
C GLU A 799 -38.19 8.21 46.24
N ILE A 800 -39.45 8.38 45.83
CA ILE A 800 -40.60 8.60 46.72
C ILE A 800 -41.75 7.69 46.25
N GLU A 801 -42.42 7.02 47.17
CA GLU A 801 -43.63 6.26 46.85
C GLU A 801 -44.74 7.15 46.28
N ASN A 802 -45.57 6.59 45.39
CA ASN A 802 -46.69 7.32 44.79
C ASN A 802 -47.74 7.76 45.84
N SER A 803 -47.75 7.13 47.02
CA SER A 803 -48.48 7.55 48.23
C SER A 803 -48.01 8.92 48.78
N GLY A 804 -46.71 9.18 48.74
CA GLY A 804 -46.03 10.34 49.33
C GLY A 804 -45.92 11.58 48.44
N ILE A 805 -46.37 11.51 47.17
CA ILE A 805 -46.24 12.62 46.19
C ILE A 805 -46.81 13.95 46.71
N LYS A 806 -47.82 13.92 47.59
CA LYS A 806 -48.41 15.13 48.21
C LYS A 806 -47.42 15.96 49.04
N ASN A 807 -46.30 15.39 49.48
CA ASN A 807 -45.25 16.09 50.22
C ASN A 807 -44.16 16.70 49.31
N VAL A 808 -44.21 16.47 47.99
CA VAL A 808 -43.16 16.93 47.06
C VAL A 808 -43.37 18.41 46.72
N PRO A 809 -42.37 19.29 46.90
CA PRO A 809 -42.47 20.69 46.48
C PRO A 809 -42.71 20.84 44.98
N ALA A 810 -43.57 21.78 44.58
CA ALA A 810 -43.91 22.03 43.19
C ALA A 810 -42.73 22.52 42.32
N SER A 811 -41.60 22.88 42.92
CA SER A 811 -40.35 23.23 42.24
C SER A 811 -39.52 22.01 41.80
N TRP A 812 -39.85 20.80 42.25
CA TRP A 812 -39.09 19.58 41.94
C TRP A 812 -39.52 18.99 40.60
N VAL A 813 -38.55 18.58 39.78
CA VAL A 813 -38.80 18.03 38.45
C VAL A 813 -38.89 16.51 38.54
N LYS A 814 -40.01 15.94 38.06
CA LYS A 814 -40.19 14.48 37.96
C LYS A 814 -39.42 13.95 36.75
N ILE A 815 -38.43 13.10 37.00
CA ILE A 815 -37.54 12.55 35.97
C ILE A 815 -38.05 11.19 35.46
N SER A 816 -38.49 10.32 36.38
CA SER A 816 -39.08 9.02 36.01
C SER A 816 -40.13 8.57 37.02
N GLY A 817 -40.80 7.45 36.74
CA GLY A 817 -41.74 6.84 37.67
C GLY A 817 -42.21 5.47 37.22
N THR A 818 -42.64 4.67 38.19
CA THR A 818 -43.23 3.34 38.04
C THR A 818 -44.63 3.34 38.68
N LYS A 819 -45.32 2.19 38.64
CA LYS A 819 -46.61 2.03 39.34
C LYS A 819 -46.52 2.21 40.86
N LYS A 820 -45.34 2.00 41.48
CA LYS A 820 -45.14 2.12 42.95
C LYS A 820 -44.46 3.43 43.38
N VAL A 821 -43.44 3.88 42.65
CA VAL A 821 -42.55 4.99 43.05
C VAL A 821 -42.39 6.02 41.93
N SER A 822 -42.24 7.29 42.30
CA SER A 822 -41.87 8.41 41.41
C SER A 822 -40.52 8.98 41.83
N ARG A 823 -39.73 9.43 40.85
CA ARG A 823 -38.36 9.89 41.05
C ARG A 823 -38.19 11.33 40.60
N PHE A 824 -37.55 12.13 41.43
CA PHE A 824 -37.44 13.57 41.26
C PHE A 824 -35.99 14.05 41.40
N HIS A 825 -35.68 15.18 40.78
CA HIS A 825 -34.54 16.02 41.15
C HIS A 825 -35.04 17.33 41.74
N THR A 826 -34.31 17.87 42.71
CA THR A 826 -34.57 19.21 43.27
C THR A 826 -33.95 20.28 42.34
N PRO A 827 -34.36 21.56 42.43
CA PRO A 827 -33.71 22.63 41.67
C PRO A 827 -32.19 22.72 41.87
N GLU A 828 -31.73 22.44 43.09
CA GLU A 828 -30.31 22.52 43.46
C GLU A 828 -29.53 21.27 43.01
N VAL A 829 -30.12 20.07 43.12
CA VAL A 829 -29.57 18.86 42.48
C VAL A 829 -29.47 19.07 40.96
N LEU A 830 -30.45 19.72 40.32
CA LEU A 830 -30.36 20.11 38.90
C LEU A 830 -29.34 21.22 38.62
N ARG A 831 -28.88 22.00 39.61
CA ARG A 831 -27.77 22.96 39.45
C ARG A 831 -26.43 22.23 39.56
N LEU A 832 -26.24 21.51 40.66
CA LEU A 832 -25.02 20.76 40.96
C LEU A 832 -24.75 19.65 39.94
N LEU A 833 -25.77 18.93 39.44
CA LEU A 833 -25.58 17.95 38.36
C LEU A 833 -25.08 18.62 37.07
N ARG A 834 -25.64 19.76 36.67
CA ARG A 834 -25.13 20.51 35.50
C ARG A 834 -23.69 20.97 35.70
N GLU A 835 -23.31 21.37 36.91
CA GLU A 835 -21.95 21.75 37.23
C GLU A 835 -21.00 20.54 37.21
N ARG A 836 -21.37 19.45 37.88
CA ARG A 836 -20.66 18.16 37.87
C ARG A 836 -20.42 17.65 36.45
N ASP A 837 -21.44 17.71 35.60
CA ASP A 837 -21.37 17.22 34.23
C ASP A 837 -20.47 18.12 33.34
N GLN A 838 -20.45 19.44 33.58
CA GLN A 838 -19.46 20.34 32.99
C GLN A 838 -18.03 20.01 33.47
N ARG A 839 -17.81 19.78 34.78
CA ARG A 839 -16.48 19.40 35.30
C ARG A 839 -16.01 18.05 34.76
N LYS A 840 -16.93 17.09 34.56
CA LYS A 840 -16.64 15.80 33.91
C LYS A 840 -16.31 15.96 32.43
N GLU A 841 -16.89 16.93 31.73
CA GLU A 841 -16.50 17.31 30.37
C GLU A 841 -15.13 18.02 30.33
N THR A 842 -14.82 18.89 31.29
CA THR A 842 -13.47 19.48 31.45
C THR A 842 -12.43 18.38 31.68
N LEU A 843 -12.63 17.50 32.67
CA LEU A 843 -11.76 16.34 32.93
C LEU A 843 -11.60 15.45 31.70
N ALA A 844 -12.68 15.21 30.95
CA ALA A 844 -12.63 14.41 29.73
C ALA A 844 -11.75 15.04 28.63
N ASN A 845 -11.72 16.37 28.54
CA ASN A 845 -10.82 17.11 27.63
C ASN A 845 -9.38 17.14 28.16
N ASP A 846 -9.19 17.31 29.47
CA ASP A 846 -7.89 17.29 30.15
C ASP A 846 -7.19 15.93 29.96
N CYS A 847 -7.91 14.81 30.16
CA CYS A 847 -7.41 13.45 29.91
C CYS A 847 -7.08 13.16 28.43
N ASP A 848 -7.74 13.86 27.48
CA ASP A 848 -7.43 13.75 26.05
C ASP A 848 -6.30 14.69 25.62
N ARG A 849 -6.07 15.79 26.35
CA ARG A 849 -4.87 16.64 26.23
C ARG A 849 -3.63 15.90 26.75
N ALA A 850 -3.66 15.43 27.99
CA ALA A 850 -2.56 14.72 28.61
C ALA A 850 -2.12 13.50 27.79
N PHE A 851 -3.05 12.78 27.18
CA PHE A 851 -2.74 11.67 26.29
C PHE A 851 -2.06 12.11 24.98
N LYS A 852 -2.37 13.28 24.43
CA LYS A 852 -1.63 13.87 23.30
C LYS A 852 -0.24 14.33 23.71
N ASP A 853 -0.13 15.02 24.83
CA ASP A 853 1.15 15.48 25.39
C ASP A 853 2.07 14.26 25.66
N PHE A 854 1.52 13.12 26.09
CA PHE A 854 2.21 11.83 26.25
C PHE A 854 2.61 11.18 24.91
N MET A 855 1.74 11.18 23.89
CA MET A 855 2.10 10.69 22.55
C MET A 855 3.22 11.53 21.92
N LEU A 856 3.23 12.86 22.15
CA LEU A 856 4.31 13.74 21.70
C LEU A 856 5.66 13.45 22.39
N GLN A 857 5.66 13.05 23.66
CA GLN A 857 6.89 12.57 24.34
C GLN A 857 7.47 11.33 23.64
N ILE A 858 6.62 10.33 23.32
CA ILE A 858 7.04 9.13 22.60
C ILE A 858 7.50 9.47 21.17
N ALA A 859 6.80 10.39 20.49
CA ALA A 859 7.13 10.82 19.13
C ALA A 859 8.53 11.47 19.03
N GLY A 860 9.03 12.11 20.09
CA GLY A 860 10.37 12.70 20.14
C GLY A 860 11.53 11.71 19.93
N GLN A 861 11.30 10.41 20.17
CA GLN A 861 12.28 9.33 19.98
C GLN A 861 11.90 8.39 18.81
N TYR A 862 11.00 8.83 17.92
CA TYR A 862 10.48 8.01 16.81
C TYR A 862 11.58 7.29 15.99
N GLN A 863 12.71 7.97 15.74
CA GLN A 863 13.82 7.42 14.95
C GLN A 863 14.44 6.16 15.57
N GLU A 864 14.62 6.13 16.90
CA GLU A 864 15.22 5.00 17.63
C GLU A 864 14.30 3.76 17.52
N TYR A 865 13.00 3.94 17.80
CA TYR A 865 12.02 2.86 17.64
C TYR A 865 11.89 2.39 16.19
N ARG A 866 11.99 3.32 15.23
CA ARG A 866 11.93 3.02 13.79
C ARG A 866 13.13 2.20 13.32
N ASP A 867 14.32 2.50 13.83
CA ASP A 867 15.55 1.74 13.53
C ASP A 867 15.52 0.32 14.12
N VAL A 868 14.94 0.14 15.32
CA VAL A 868 14.68 -1.20 15.87
C VAL A 868 13.70 -1.99 15.01
N VAL A 869 12.59 -1.37 14.56
CA VAL A 869 11.64 -2.01 13.65
C VAL A 869 12.28 -2.34 12.29
N GLN A 870 13.13 -1.46 11.75
CA GLN A 870 13.86 -1.71 10.50
C GLN A 870 14.92 -2.81 10.64
N SER A 871 15.54 -2.95 11.80
CA SER A 871 16.47 -4.03 12.11
C SER A 871 15.74 -5.37 12.22
N LEU A 872 14.59 -5.40 12.91
CA LEU A 872 13.73 -6.57 12.97
C LEU A 872 13.16 -6.96 11.60
N ALA A 873 12.78 -5.98 10.76
CA ALA A 873 12.38 -6.20 9.36
C ALA A 873 13.50 -6.87 8.54
N THR A 874 14.75 -6.44 8.77
CA THR A 874 15.93 -7.00 8.09
C THR A 874 16.18 -8.45 8.51
N LEU A 875 16.03 -8.75 9.81
CA LEU A 875 16.12 -10.11 10.34
C LEU A 875 15.00 -11.02 9.79
N ASP A 876 13.76 -10.51 9.68
CA ASP A 876 12.63 -11.25 9.08
C ASP A 876 12.86 -11.57 7.60
N CYS A 877 13.43 -10.63 6.82
CA CYS A 877 13.84 -10.86 5.44
C CYS A 877 14.94 -11.92 5.33
N LEU A 878 15.92 -11.92 6.24
CA LEU A 878 16.99 -12.94 6.27
C LEU A 878 16.43 -14.32 6.66
N VAL A 879 15.47 -14.40 7.59
CA VAL A 879 14.73 -15.64 7.88
C VAL A 879 13.96 -16.12 6.66
N SER A 880 13.28 -15.22 5.93
CA SER A 880 12.54 -15.54 4.70
C SER A 880 13.46 -16.16 3.64
N LEU A 881 14.58 -15.51 3.32
CA LEU A 881 15.55 -16.02 2.35
C LEU A 881 16.24 -17.32 2.82
N ALA A 882 16.46 -17.50 4.12
CA ALA A 882 16.97 -18.75 4.69
C ALA A 882 15.94 -19.90 4.61
N ASN A 883 14.64 -19.60 4.66
CA ASN A 883 13.58 -20.60 4.42
C ASN A 883 13.54 -21.02 2.94
N VAL A 884 13.71 -20.08 2.00
CA VAL A 884 13.88 -20.38 0.56
C VAL A 884 15.13 -21.23 0.33
N ALA A 885 16.26 -20.86 0.94
CA ALA A 885 17.54 -21.58 0.84
C ALA A 885 17.50 -23.02 1.42
N LYS A 886 16.46 -23.36 2.18
CA LYS A 886 16.21 -24.70 2.72
C LYS A 886 15.47 -25.64 1.74
N LEU A 887 14.95 -25.12 0.64
CA LEU A 887 14.27 -25.91 -0.39
C LEU A 887 15.26 -26.83 -1.14
N PRO A 888 14.82 -28.01 -1.61
CA PRO A 888 15.72 -28.97 -2.25
C PRO A 888 16.31 -28.45 -3.57
N GLY A 889 17.62 -28.67 -3.77
CA GLY A 889 18.35 -28.23 -4.97
C GLY A 889 18.53 -26.71 -5.09
N TYR A 890 18.56 -26.00 -3.96
CA TYR A 890 18.97 -24.59 -3.90
C TYR A 890 20.44 -24.49 -3.47
N CYS A 891 21.26 -23.72 -4.21
CA CYS A 891 22.68 -23.52 -3.92
C CYS A 891 23.03 -22.08 -3.56
N LYS A 892 24.14 -21.90 -2.85
CA LYS A 892 24.75 -20.59 -2.59
C LYS A 892 25.38 -20.04 -3.89
N PRO A 893 24.94 -18.90 -4.43
CA PRO A 893 25.57 -18.31 -5.60
C PRO A 893 26.95 -17.74 -5.26
N THR A 894 27.94 -17.99 -6.13
CA THR A 894 29.27 -17.35 -6.07
C THR A 894 29.25 -16.08 -6.90
N ILE A 895 29.33 -14.91 -6.25
CA ILE A 895 29.36 -13.61 -6.92
C ILE A 895 30.78 -13.28 -7.39
N THR A 896 30.92 -12.73 -8.59
CA THR A 896 32.21 -12.25 -9.13
C THR A 896 32.10 -10.93 -9.88
N ASP A 897 33.23 -10.23 -9.99
CA ASP A 897 33.37 -9.04 -10.85
C ASP A 897 33.53 -9.38 -12.34
N ASP A 898 33.87 -10.64 -12.65
CA ASP A 898 33.86 -11.22 -14.00
C ASP A 898 32.48 -11.05 -14.64
N ILE A 899 32.44 -10.73 -15.94
CA ILE A 899 31.19 -10.62 -16.69
C ILE A 899 30.81 -12.00 -17.26
N GLY A 900 29.76 -12.61 -16.69
CA GLY A 900 29.24 -13.90 -17.14
C GLY A 900 28.15 -14.47 -16.22
N ILE A 901 27.44 -15.48 -16.71
CA ILE A 901 26.42 -16.24 -15.97
C ILE A 901 26.70 -17.72 -16.22
N LYS A 902 27.17 -18.45 -15.20
CA LYS A 902 27.45 -19.89 -15.27
C LYS A 902 26.64 -20.63 -14.22
N VAL A 903 25.70 -21.49 -14.65
CA VAL A 903 24.79 -22.23 -13.78
C VAL A 903 24.71 -23.68 -14.25
N LYS A 904 24.75 -24.62 -13.30
CA LYS A 904 24.53 -26.05 -13.56
C LYS A 904 23.18 -26.48 -13.04
N GLN A 905 22.43 -27.16 -13.89
CA GLN A 905 21.09 -27.69 -13.61
C GLN A 905 20.14 -26.61 -13.04
N GLY A 906 20.16 -25.42 -13.65
CA GLY A 906 19.30 -24.29 -13.26
C GLY A 906 17.83 -24.55 -13.61
N ARG A 907 16.95 -24.21 -12.67
CA ARG A 907 15.49 -24.44 -12.75
C ARG A 907 14.72 -23.12 -12.63
N HIS A 908 13.48 -23.08 -13.13
CA HIS A 908 12.68 -21.85 -13.10
C HIS A 908 11.98 -21.69 -11.73
N PRO A 909 12.31 -20.66 -10.92
CA PRO A 909 11.94 -20.60 -9.51
C PRO A 909 10.43 -20.64 -9.23
N MET A 910 9.64 -19.87 -9.97
CA MET A 910 8.18 -19.88 -9.81
C MET A 910 7.52 -21.18 -10.31
N VAL A 911 7.93 -21.66 -11.49
CA VAL A 911 7.32 -22.84 -12.14
C VAL A 911 7.58 -24.11 -11.32
N GLU A 912 8.77 -24.24 -10.71
CA GLU A 912 9.09 -25.34 -9.79
C GLU A 912 8.13 -25.44 -8.59
N GLN A 913 7.57 -24.31 -8.12
CA GLN A 913 6.62 -24.26 -7.00
C GLN A 913 5.14 -24.39 -7.44
N LEU A 914 4.85 -24.32 -8.75
CA LEU A 914 3.50 -24.35 -9.30
C LEU A 914 3.15 -25.66 -10.02
N LEU A 915 4.14 -26.37 -10.57
CA LEU A 915 3.92 -27.65 -11.23
C LEU A 915 3.70 -28.79 -10.23
N ILE A 916 2.88 -29.76 -10.65
CA ILE A 916 2.75 -31.07 -9.99
C ILE A 916 3.86 -32.02 -10.47
N GLU A 917 4.34 -31.81 -11.70
CA GLU A 917 5.42 -32.57 -12.35
C GLU A 917 6.78 -31.89 -12.16
N THR A 918 7.86 -32.65 -12.33
CA THR A 918 9.23 -32.14 -12.10
C THR A 918 9.71 -31.29 -13.28
N TYR A 919 10.00 -30.01 -13.03
CA TYR A 919 10.59 -29.11 -14.03
C TYR A 919 11.99 -29.57 -14.46
N VAL A 920 12.23 -29.63 -15.78
CA VAL A 920 13.48 -30.13 -16.36
C VAL A 920 14.62 -29.12 -16.16
N PRO A 921 15.69 -29.45 -15.41
CA PRO A 921 16.82 -28.55 -15.19
C PRO A 921 17.64 -28.34 -16.47
N ASN A 922 18.22 -27.15 -16.60
CA ASN A 922 19.01 -26.76 -17.78
C ASN A 922 20.32 -26.06 -17.38
N ASP A 923 21.40 -26.38 -18.08
CA ASP A 923 22.69 -25.72 -17.91
C ASP A 923 22.73 -24.36 -18.62
N ILE A 924 23.47 -23.40 -18.05
CA ILE A 924 23.63 -22.04 -18.58
C ILE A 924 25.12 -21.70 -18.55
N ASP A 925 25.69 -21.29 -19.69
CA ASP A 925 27.05 -20.76 -19.76
C ASP A 925 27.14 -19.55 -20.70
N LEU A 926 27.21 -18.35 -20.10
CA LEU A 926 27.45 -17.07 -20.76
C LEU A 926 28.69 -16.39 -20.18
N GLY A 927 29.47 -15.71 -21.01
CA GLY A 927 30.67 -14.96 -20.57
C GLY A 927 31.17 -13.91 -21.56
N ALA A 928 31.88 -12.90 -21.06
CA ALA A 928 32.40 -11.81 -21.91
C ALA A 928 33.45 -12.27 -22.94
N ASP A 929 34.34 -13.19 -22.56
CA ASP A 929 35.44 -13.67 -23.43
C ASP A 929 35.00 -14.73 -24.44
N GLN A 930 33.95 -15.49 -24.11
CA GLN A 930 33.39 -16.59 -24.90
C GLN A 930 31.90 -16.74 -24.57
N ARG A 931 31.06 -16.94 -25.59
CA ARG A 931 29.60 -17.16 -25.46
C ARG A 931 28.89 -15.96 -24.80
N ARG A 932 29.01 -14.77 -25.40
CA ARG A 932 28.24 -13.58 -24.98
C ARG A 932 26.77 -13.67 -25.37
N THR A 933 26.47 -14.33 -26.49
CA THR A 933 25.16 -14.31 -27.13
C THR A 933 24.68 -15.72 -27.47
N LEU A 934 23.47 -16.05 -27.04
CA LEU A 934 22.82 -17.32 -27.33
C LEU A 934 21.63 -17.07 -28.27
N LEU A 935 21.70 -17.60 -29.49
CA LEU A 935 20.60 -17.54 -30.46
C LEU A 935 19.71 -18.78 -30.27
N VAL A 936 18.54 -18.60 -29.64
CA VAL A 936 17.65 -19.70 -29.26
C VAL A 936 16.56 -19.90 -30.32
N THR A 937 16.46 -21.13 -30.82
CA THR A 937 15.54 -21.52 -31.91
C THR A 937 14.64 -22.70 -31.51
N GLY A 938 13.61 -22.99 -32.32
CA GLY A 938 12.68 -24.12 -32.11
C GLY A 938 11.22 -23.72 -31.83
N PRO A 939 10.31 -24.68 -31.59
CA PRO A 939 8.87 -24.43 -31.46
C PRO A 939 8.49 -23.64 -30.20
N ASN A 940 7.32 -22.99 -30.19
CA ASN A 940 6.86 -22.17 -29.06
C ASN A 940 6.42 -23.01 -27.85
N MET A 941 5.92 -24.23 -28.06
CA MET A 941 5.60 -25.17 -26.98
C MET A 941 6.83 -25.87 -26.38
N GLY A 942 8.03 -25.72 -26.95
CA GLY A 942 9.25 -26.38 -26.50
C GLY A 942 9.92 -25.79 -25.25
N GLY A 943 9.28 -24.83 -24.55
CA GLY A 943 9.79 -24.23 -23.32
C GLY A 943 10.79 -23.06 -23.48
N LYS A 944 10.99 -22.54 -24.70
CA LYS A 944 11.97 -21.46 -24.98
C LYS A 944 11.88 -20.27 -24.01
N SER A 945 10.68 -19.68 -23.88
CA SER A 945 10.49 -18.48 -23.07
C SER A 945 10.67 -18.77 -21.57
N SER A 946 10.38 -20.00 -21.10
CA SER A 946 10.69 -20.44 -19.73
C SER A 946 12.21 -20.55 -19.50
N TYR A 947 12.95 -21.17 -20.43
CA TYR A 947 14.41 -21.25 -20.39
C TYR A 947 15.08 -19.86 -20.38
N VAL A 948 14.54 -18.90 -21.14
CA VAL A 948 15.05 -17.53 -21.18
C VAL A 948 14.70 -16.75 -19.90
N ARG A 949 13.47 -16.87 -19.39
CA ARG A 949 13.06 -16.25 -18.12
C ARG A 949 13.88 -16.75 -16.93
N GLN A 950 14.16 -18.06 -16.83
CA GLN A 950 14.91 -18.59 -15.68
C GLN A 950 16.34 -18.01 -15.58
N ILE A 951 17.00 -17.68 -16.70
CA ILE A 951 18.36 -17.10 -16.68
C ILE A 951 18.35 -15.73 -16.00
N ALA A 952 17.39 -14.87 -16.36
CA ALA A 952 17.21 -13.57 -15.72
C ALA A 952 16.76 -13.71 -14.26
N LEU A 953 15.80 -14.58 -13.96
CA LEU A 953 15.29 -14.79 -12.60
C LEU A 953 16.37 -15.33 -11.65
N ILE A 954 17.22 -16.26 -12.08
CA ILE A 954 18.34 -16.78 -11.29
C ILE A 954 19.38 -15.66 -11.01
N ALA A 955 19.71 -14.83 -12.00
CA ALA A 955 20.63 -13.72 -11.81
C ALA A 955 20.06 -12.63 -10.87
N ILE A 956 18.76 -12.33 -11.00
CA ILE A 956 18.03 -11.42 -10.10
C ILE A 956 18.02 -11.98 -8.67
N MET A 957 17.69 -13.25 -8.47
CA MET A 957 17.73 -13.91 -7.15
C MET A 957 19.13 -13.88 -6.52
N ALA A 958 20.18 -14.12 -7.32
CA ALA A 958 21.56 -14.03 -6.85
C ALA A 958 21.91 -12.60 -6.38
N GLN A 959 21.52 -11.55 -7.10
CA GLN A 959 21.76 -10.15 -6.71
C GLN A 959 20.74 -9.58 -5.69
N ILE A 960 19.62 -10.27 -5.43
CA ILE A 960 18.81 -10.06 -4.22
C ILE A 960 19.57 -10.55 -2.97
N GLY A 961 20.52 -11.48 -3.14
CA GLY A 961 21.24 -12.15 -2.06
C GLY A 961 20.54 -13.41 -1.55
N SER A 962 19.72 -14.04 -2.40
CA SER A 962 19.08 -15.33 -2.14
C SER A 962 19.97 -16.49 -2.59
N TYR A 963 19.71 -17.69 -2.06
CA TYR A 963 20.11 -18.93 -2.73
C TYR A 963 19.28 -19.10 -4.01
N VAL A 964 19.78 -19.87 -4.97
CA VAL A 964 19.19 -20.04 -6.31
C VAL A 964 18.91 -21.52 -6.65
N PRO A 965 17.84 -21.84 -7.39
CA PRO A 965 17.47 -23.22 -7.74
C PRO A 965 18.39 -23.81 -8.83
N ALA A 966 19.53 -24.34 -8.41
CA ALA A 966 20.58 -24.91 -9.24
C ALA A 966 21.51 -25.80 -8.41
N ASP A 967 22.27 -26.69 -9.05
CA ASP A 967 23.34 -27.46 -8.37
C ASP A 967 24.53 -26.57 -8.03
N SER A 968 24.86 -25.62 -8.91
CA SER A 968 25.86 -24.58 -8.66
C SER A 968 25.62 -23.35 -9.54
N ALA A 969 25.98 -22.17 -9.03
CA ALA A 969 25.88 -20.91 -9.75
C ALA A 969 27.09 -20.00 -9.48
N LYS A 970 27.72 -19.50 -10.54
CA LYS A 970 28.68 -18.39 -10.53
C LYS A 970 28.11 -17.25 -11.36
N ILE A 971 27.87 -16.10 -10.72
CA ILE A 971 27.14 -14.97 -11.31
C ILE A 971 28.01 -13.71 -11.27
N GLY A 972 28.22 -13.11 -12.45
CA GLY A 972 28.80 -11.78 -12.60
C GLY A 972 27.79 -10.70 -12.22
N LEU A 973 28.26 -9.60 -11.62
CA LEU A 973 27.39 -8.47 -11.27
C LEU A 973 26.83 -7.77 -12.52
N LEU A 974 25.53 -7.96 -12.77
CA LEU A 974 24.76 -7.26 -13.79
C LEU A 974 24.36 -5.87 -13.29
N ASP A 975 24.45 -4.86 -14.16
CA ASP A 975 23.96 -3.51 -13.87
C ASP A 975 22.47 -3.31 -14.20
N ALA A 976 21.97 -4.04 -15.20
CA ALA A 976 20.59 -4.03 -15.64
C ALA A 976 20.17 -5.39 -16.23
N VAL A 977 18.87 -5.67 -16.14
CA VAL A 977 18.21 -6.70 -16.95
C VAL A 977 17.19 -6.00 -17.84
N PHE A 978 17.26 -6.27 -19.13
CA PHE A 978 16.35 -5.74 -20.15
C PHE A 978 15.63 -6.88 -20.85
N THR A 979 14.30 -6.86 -20.85
CA THR A 979 13.49 -7.80 -21.65
C THR A 979 12.63 -7.07 -22.67
N ARG A 980 12.66 -7.51 -23.93
CA ARG A 980 11.50 -7.45 -24.83
C ARG A 980 10.96 -8.88 -24.96
N MET A 981 9.86 -9.19 -24.27
CA MET A 981 9.15 -10.46 -24.44
C MET A 981 7.66 -10.22 -24.75
N GLY A 982 7.04 -11.21 -25.39
CA GLY A 982 5.59 -11.26 -25.62
C GLY A 982 5.03 -10.24 -26.62
N ALA A 983 3.76 -10.46 -26.99
CA ALA A 983 2.95 -9.57 -27.81
C ALA A 983 2.00 -8.74 -26.93
N PHE A 984 2.49 -7.60 -26.44
CA PHE A 984 1.65 -6.59 -25.82
C PHE A 984 1.08 -5.65 -26.88
N ASP A 985 -0.17 -5.88 -27.25
CA ASP A 985 -0.94 -4.97 -28.10
C ASP A 985 -1.36 -3.75 -27.28
N ASN A 986 -0.64 -2.64 -27.43
CA ASN A 986 -0.96 -1.38 -26.75
C ASN A 986 -2.15 -0.65 -27.42
N MET A 987 -3.26 -1.37 -27.56
CA MET A 987 -4.43 -1.06 -28.40
C MET A 987 -5.09 0.30 -28.12
N MET A 988 -4.80 0.91 -26.97
CA MET A 988 -5.39 2.19 -26.52
C MET A 988 -4.57 3.44 -26.90
N THR A 989 -3.30 3.34 -27.29
CA THR A 989 -2.58 4.51 -27.84
C THR A 989 -2.90 4.74 -29.32
N GLY A 990 -3.38 3.70 -30.02
CA GLY A 990 -3.58 3.68 -31.47
C GLY A 990 -2.28 3.46 -32.26
N GLU A 991 -1.19 3.14 -31.57
CA GLU A 991 0.12 2.94 -32.18
C GLU A 991 0.28 1.51 -32.69
N SER A 992 1.05 1.33 -33.75
CA SER A 992 1.37 -0.01 -34.26
C SER A 992 2.14 -0.79 -33.19
N THR A 993 1.77 -2.06 -32.99
CA THR A 993 2.43 -3.00 -32.07
C THR A 993 3.94 -3.10 -32.35
N PHE A 994 4.31 -2.96 -33.62
CA PHE A 994 5.69 -2.89 -34.11
C PHE A 994 6.41 -1.58 -33.74
N MET A 995 5.70 -0.44 -33.65
CA MET A 995 6.31 0.83 -33.20
C MET A 995 6.72 0.74 -31.72
N VAL A 996 5.86 0.15 -30.89
CA VAL A 996 6.15 -0.10 -29.46
C VAL A 996 7.34 -1.06 -29.34
N GLU A 997 7.33 -2.16 -30.09
CA GLU A 997 8.43 -3.14 -30.16
C GLU A 997 9.78 -2.52 -30.56
N LEU A 998 9.78 -1.65 -31.58
CA LEU A 998 10.99 -0.93 -31.99
C LEU A 998 11.43 0.14 -30.98
N SER A 999 10.52 0.80 -30.28
CA SER A 999 10.88 1.82 -29.29
C SER A 999 11.43 1.20 -28.00
N GLU A 1000 10.82 0.11 -27.51
CA GLU A 1000 11.38 -0.74 -26.45
C GLU A 1000 12.83 -1.16 -26.83
N THR A 1001 13.02 -1.68 -28.04
CA THR A 1001 14.34 -2.10 -28.55
C THR A 1001 15.30 -0.91 -28.65
N SER A 1002 14.82 0.26 -29.08
CA SER A 1002 15.61 1.50 -29.18
C SER A 1002 16.10 1.97 -27.81
N ASP A 1003 15.28 1.87 -26.76
CA ASP A 1003 15.68 2.25 -25.40
C ASP A 1003 16.66 1.24 -24.79
N ILE A 1004 16.48 -0.06 -25.03
CA ILE A 1004 17.47 -1.10 -24.69
C ILE A 1004 18.83 -0.78 -25.35
N LEU A 1005 18.85 -0.44 -26.63
CA LEU A 1005 20.07 -0.10 -27.38
C LEU A 1005 20.76 1.19 -26.89
N LYS A 1006 20.04 2.10 -26.23
CA LYS A 1006 20.60 3.33 -25.61
C LYS A 1006 21.12 3.09 -24.19
N GLN A 1007 20.48 2.21 -23.43
CA GLN A 1007 20.73 2.03 -22.00
C GLN A 1007 21.65 0.83 -21.67
N ALA A 1008 21.69 -0.21 -22.51
CA ALA A 1008 22.46 -1.42 -22.25
C ALA A 1008 23.97 -1.21 -22.27
N THR A 1009 24.67 -1.92 -21.40
CA THR A 1009 26.14 -1.91 -21.27
C THR A 1009 26.71 -3.33 -21.43
N PRO A 1010 28.04 -3.52 -21.52
CA PRO A 1010 28.65 -4.85 -21.50
C PRO A 1010 28.32 -5.70 -20.26
N ARG A 1011 27.84 -5.10 -19.16
CA ARG A 1011 27.39 -5.82 -17.95
C ARG A 1011 25.89 -6.11 -17.92
N SER A 1012 25.11 -5.59 -18.85
CA SER A 1012 23.67 -5.82 -18.87
C SER A 1012 23.33 -7.19 -19.46
N LEU A 1013 22.26 -7.81 -18.95
CA LEU A 1013 21.62 -8.97 -19.57
C LEU A 1013 20.44 -8.49 -20.43
N VAL A 1014 20.49 -8.80 -21.71
CA VAL A 1014 19.45 -8.42 -22.69
C VAL A 1014 18.73 -9.67 -23.19
N ILE A 1015 17.40 -9.63 -23.17
CA ILE A 1015 16.50 -10.66 -23.68
C ILE A 1015 15.64 -10.04 -24.79
N LEU A 1016 15.67 -10.63 -25.98
CA LEU A 1016 14.84 -10.26 -27.13
C LEU A 1016 14.11 -11.51 -27.64
N ASP A 1017 12.77 -11.53 -27.52
CA ASP A 1017 11.92 -12.67 -27.90
C ASP A 1017 11.05 -12.30 -29.12
N GLU A 1018 11.29 -12.97 -30.25
CA GLU A 1018 10.59 -12.79 -31.53
C GLU A 1018 10.62 -11.36 -32.13
N LEU A 1019 11.75 -10.65 -31.98
CA LEU A 1019 11.97 -9.33 -32.59
C LEU A 1019 11.79 -9.38 -34.12
N GLY A 1020 11.00 -8.45 -34.66
CA GLY A 1020 10.67 -8.33 -36.09
C GLY A 1020 9.30 -8.89 -36.47
N ARG A 1021 8.59 -9.57 -35.55
CA ARG A 1021 7.30 -10.24 -35.86
C ARG A 1021 6.18 -9.31 -36.31
N GLY A 1022 6.21 -8.02 -35.92
CA GLY A 1022 5.14 -7.06 -36.19
C GLY A 1022 5.15 -6.42 -37.59
N THR A 1023 6.04 -6.87 -38.49
CA THR A 1023 6.24 -6.25 -39.82
C THR A 1023 6.42 -7.31 -40.92
N SER A 1024 6.75 -6.89 -42.15
CA SER A 1024 7.04 -7.81 -43.25
C SER A 1024 8.23 -8.71 -42.92
N THR A 1025 8.21 -9.96 -43.40
CA THR A 1025 9.29 -10.93 -43.12
C THR A 1025 10.66 -10.44 -43.56
N HIS A 1026 10.75 -9.60 -44.60
CA HIS A 1026 12.02 -9.04 -45.06
C HIS A 1026 12.53 -7.92 -44.15
N ASP A 1027 11.65 -7.01 -43.71
CA ASP A 1027 12.02 -5.91 -42.82
C ASP A 1027 12.34 -6.42 -41.40
N GLY A 1028 11.52 -7.36 -40.91
CA GLY A 1028 11.71 -8.01 -39.61
C GLY A 1028 13.03 -8.77 -39.53
N VAL A 1029 13.39 -9.54 -40.57
CA VAL A 1029 14.71 -10.18 -40.69
C VAL A 1029 15.84 -9.16 -40.69
N ALA A 1030 15.74 -8.09 -41.50
CA ALA A 1030 16.81 -7.10 -41.62
C ALA A 1030 17.05 -6.33 -40.32
N ILE A 1031 15.97 -5.98 -39.61
CA ILE A 1031 16.03 -5.30 -38.32
C ILE A 1031 16.55 -6.26 -37.23
N ALA A 1032 16.03 -7.48 -37.15
CA ALA A 1032 16.50 -8.47 -36.18
C ALA A 1032 18.00 -8.79 -36.37
N TYR A 1033 18.46 -8.93 -37.61
CA TYR A 1033 19.88 -9.14 -37.94
C TYR A 1033 20.75 -7.93 -37.51
N SER A 1034 20.36 -6.70 -37.86
CA SER A 1034 21.15 -5.50 -37.56
C SER A 1034 21.17 -5.14 -36.07
N VAL A 1035 20.08 -5.39 -35.34
CA VAL A 1035 20.03 -5.25 -33.87
C VAL A 1035 20.94 -6.29 -33.20
N LEU A 1036 20.92 -7.54 -33.65
CA LEU A 1036 21.80 -8.61 -33.16
C LEU A 1036 23.28 -8.28 -33.44
N ASP A 1037 23.61 -7.85 -34.66
CA ASP A 1037 24.97 -7.43 -35.03
C ASP A 1037 25.47 -6.26 -34.18
N TYR A 1038 24.66 -5.23 -33.99
CA TYR A 1038 25.03 -4.07 -33.14
C TYR A 1038 25.23 -4.48 -31.68
N MET A 1039 24.39 -5.38 -31.15
CA MET A 1039 24.51 -5.89 -29.79
C MET A 1039 25.82 -6.69 -29.60
N VAL A 1040 26.17 -7.56 -30.55
CA VAL A 1040 27.38 -8.41 -30.51
C VAL A 1040 28.66 -7.62 -30.73
N SER A 1041 28.66 -6.69 -31.71
CA SER A 1041 29.84 -5.94 -32.17
C SER A 1041 30.14 -4.71 -31.32
N SER A 1042 29.11 -3.94 -30.95
CA SER A 1042 29.25 -2.58 -30.43
C SER A 1042 28.96 -2.50 -28.93
N ILE A 1043 27.79 -2.96 -28.49
CA ILE A 1043 27.41 -2.92 -27.05
C ILE A 1043 28.15 -4.01 -26.26
N LYS A 1044 28.26 -5.22 -26.82
CA LYS A 1044 28.89 -6.40 -26.20
C LYS A 1044 28.22 -6.86 -24.90
N ALA A 1045 26.92 -6.61 -24.75
CA ALA A 1045 26.10 -7.11 -23.66
C ALA A 1045 25.92 -8.64 -23.73
N MET A 1046 25.55 -9.27 -22.61
CA MET A 1046 25.12 -10.66 -22.59
C MET A 1046 23.71 -10.75 -23.15
N THR A 1047 23.52 -11.54 -24.21
CA THR A 1047 22.30 -11.46 -25.04
C THR A 1047 21.65 -12.82 -25.24
N LEU A 1048 20.37 -12.93 -24.89
CA LEU A 1048 19.51 -14.06 -25.20
C LEU A 1048 18.55 -13.64 -26.30
N PHE A 1049 18.77 -14.11 -27.52
CA PHE A 1049 18.02 -13.70 -28.70
C PHE A 1049 17.21 -14.90 -29.22
N VAL A 1050 15.90 -14.86 -29.04
CA VAL A 1050 15.00 -15.93 -29.50
C VAL A 1050 14.43 -15.55 -30.86
N THR A 1051 14.55 -16.44 -31.85
CA THR A 1051 14.07 -16.13 -33.21
C THR A 1051 13.58 -17.36 -33.97
N HIS A 1052 12.68 -17.10 -34.92
CA HIS A 1052 12.24 -18.05 -35.95
C HIS A 1052 12.95 -17.83 -37.29
N TYR A 1053 13.80 -16.80 -37.42
CA TYR A 1053 14.47 -16.45 -38.68
C TYR A 1053 15.74 -17.29 -38.89
N PRO A 1054 15.77 -18.28 -39.81
CA PRO A 1054 16.91 -19.21 -39.91
C PRO A 1054 18.20 -18.53 -40.39
N ILE A 1055 18.08 -17.41 -41.11
CA ILE A 1055 19.23 -16.64 -41.60
C ILE A 1055 20.04 -15.98 -40.48
N LEU A 1056 19.42 -15.66 -39.33
CA LEU A 1056 20.16 -15.13 -38.16
C LEU A 1056 21.14 -16.17 -37.59
N ALA A 1057 20.89 -17.48 -37.76
CA ALA A 1057 21.82 -18.52 -37.33
C ALA A 1057 23.17 -18.49 -38.07
N GLN A 1058 23.25 -17.79 -39.21
CA GLN A 1058 24.52 -17.56 -39.91
C GLN A 1058 25.46 -16.63 -39.13
N MET A 1059 24.97 -15.86 -38.14
CA MET A 1059 25.78 -14.98 -37.28
C MET A 1059 26.84 -15.72 -36.47
N GLU A 1060 26.62 -17.00 -36.14
CA GLU A 1060 27.63 -17.87 -35.50
C GLU A 1060 28.87 -18.03 -36.38
N LYS A 1061 28.73 -18.01 -37.72
CA LYS A 1061 29.89 -18.05 -38.64
C LYS A 1061 30.68 -16.73 -38.65
N ALA A 1062 30.01 -15.61 -38.45
CA ALA A 1062 30.64 -14.28 -38.40
C ALA A 1062 31.31 -14.01 -37.05
N TYR A 1063 30.71 -14.50 -35.96
CA TYR A 1063 31.17 -14.27 -34.58
C TYR A 1063 31.31 -15.59 -33.78
N PRO A 1064 32.19 -16.53 -34.21
CA PRO A 1064 32.25 -17.92 -33.69
C PRO A 1064 32.83 -18.06 -32.28
N ARG A 1065 33.11 -16.96 -31.57
CA ARG A 1065 33.46 -16.95 -30.13
C ARG A 1065 32.38 -16.31 -29.28
N GLU A 1066 31.68 -15.34 -29.83
CA GLU A 1066 30.66 -14.54 -29.16
C GLU A 1066 29.27 -15.16 -29.22
N VAL A 1067 28.88 -15.66 -30.40
CA VAL A 1067 27.53 -16.15 -30.71
C VAL A 1067 27.55 -17.68 -30.74
N VAL A 1068 26.55 -18.29 -30.10
CA VAL A 1068 26.27 -19.74 -30.16
C VAL A 1068 24.83 -19.96 -30.55
N ASN A 1069 24.60 -20.83 -31.54
CA ASN A 1069 23.29 -21.33 -31.91
C ASN A 1069 22.82 -22.39 -30.90
N ALA A 1070 21.56 -22.33 -30.49
CA ALA A 1070 20.93 -23.32 -29.63
C ALA A 1070 19.47 -23.59 -30.00
N HIS A 1071 18.96 -24.74 -29.60
CA HIS A 1071 17.56 -25.14 -29.77
C HIS A 1071 17.07 -26.00 -28.60
N MET A 1072 15.75 -26.03 -28.40
CA MET A 1072 15.13 -26.95 -27.45
C MET A 1072 15.02 -28.35 -28.05
N ARG A 1073 15.48 -29.37 -27.31
CA ARG A 1073 15.44 -30.78 -27.69
C ARG A 1073 14.02 -31.33 -27.76
N PHE A 1074 13.85 -32.25 -28.68
CA PHE A 1074 12.65 -33.02 -28.95
C PHE A 1074 13.09 -34.41 -29.43
N GLU A 1075 12.26 -35.42 -29.23
CA GLU A 1075 12.41 -36.74 -29.82
C GLU A 1075 11.25 -37.02 -30.77
N GLU A 1076 11.57 -37.59 -31.93
CA GLU A 1076 10.60 -38.12 -32.90
C GLU A 1076 10.41 -39.62 -32.62
N ALA A 1077 9.18 -40.13 -32.66
CA ALA A 1077 8.89 -41.51 -32.29
C ALA A 1077 9.58 -42.53 -33.22
N THR A 1078 10.31 -43.49 -32.64
CA THR A 1078 11.13 -44.46 -33.38
C THR A 1078 10.34 -45.49 -34.19
N ASP A 1079 9.04 -45.60 -33.94
CA ASP A 1079 8.16 -46.63 -34.52
C ASP A 1079 7.62 -46.22 -35.91
N GLY A 1080 8.02 -45.06 -36.42
CA GLY A 1080 7.62 -44.54 -37.74
C GLY A 1080 6.33 -43.72 -37.73
N SER A 1081 5.76 -43.41 -36.57
CA SER A 1081 4.81 -42.31 -36.44
C SER A 1081 5.57 -40.97 -36.30
N GLU A 1082 5.02 -39.91 -36.90
CA GLU A 1082 5.64 -38.57 -36.88
C GLU A 1082 5.29 -37.80 -35.58
N ASP A 1083 5.20 -38.52 -34.46
CA ASP A 1083 4.82 -37.97 -33.16
C ASP A 1083 6.06 -37.38 -32.48
N ILE A 1084 5.91 -36.17 -31.89
CA ILE A 1084 7.00 -35.45 -31.25
C ILE A 1084 6.77 -35.35 -29.74
N THR A 1085 7.77 -35.77 -28.96
CA THR A 1085 7.87 -35.52 -27.52
C THR A 1085 8.85 -34.39 -27.27
N PHE A 1086 8.42 -33.34 -26.55
CA PHE A 1086 9.31 -32.25 -26.13
C PHE A 1086 10.09 -32.65 -24.87
N LEU A 1087 11.43 -32.57 -24.93
CA LEU A 1087 12.29 -32.95 -23.80
C LEU A 1087 12.59 -31.79 -22.85
N TYR A 1088 12.24 -30.55 -23.21
CA TYR A 1088 12.46 -29.32 -22.44
C TYR A 1088 13.93 -29.05 -22.03
N GLN A 1089 14.89 -29.72 -22.68
CA GLN A 1089 16.33 -29.50 -22.54
C GLN A 1089 16.87 -28.60 -23.67
N ILE A 1090 17.80 -27.70 -23.36
CA ILE A 1090 18.56 -26.93 -24.35
C ILE A 1090 19.68 -27.78 -24.96
N ALA A 1091 19.98 -27.57 -26.25
CA ALA A 1091 21.12 -28.14 -26.96
C ALA A 1091 21.80 -27.11 -27.85
N GLU A 1092 23.11 -27.25 -28.04
CA GLU A 1092 23.88 -26.46 -29.02
C GLU A 1092 23.57 -26.90 -30.45
N GLY A 1093 23.71 -25.98 -31.41
CA GLY A 1093 23.34 -26.17 -32.82
C GLY A 1093 21.94 -25.65 -33.16
N THR A 1094 21.63 -25.62 -34.45
CA THR A 1094 20.36 -25.10 -35.00
C THR A 1094 19.25 -26.13 -35.05
N ALA A 1095 18.00 -25.69 -34.85
CA ALA A 1095 16.82 -26.54 -34.97
C ALA A 1095 16.59 -27.03 -36.43
N HIS A 1096 16.59 -28.35 -36.65
CA HIS A 1096 16.39 -28.96 -37.97
C HIS A 1096 14.89 -29.19 -38.33
N ARG A 1097 14.46 -28.58 -39.44
CA ARG A 1097 13.19 -28.86 -40.18
C ARG A 1097 11.87 -28.55 -39.42
N SER A 1098 10.75 -29.00 -39.99
CA SER A 1098 9.51 -28.21 -40.10
C SER A 1098 8.54 -28.32 -38.91
N TYR A 1099 8.98 -27.91 -37.71
CA TYR A 1099 8.21 -27.94 -36.45
C TYR A 1099 6.74 -27.55 -36.54
N GLY A 1100 6.41 -26.51 -37.30
CA GLY A 1100 5.04 -26.01 -37.43
C GLY A 1100 4.06 -27.02 -38.03
N LEU A 1101 4.53 -27.92 -38.91
CA LEU A 1101 3.69 -28.96 -39.51
C LEU A 1101 3.39 -30.08 -38.51
N ASN A 1102 4.40 -30.49 -37.73
CA ASN A 1102 4.26 -31.57 -36.75
C ASN A 1102 3.44 -31.10 -35.54
N VAL A 1103 3.57 -29.83 -35.13
CA VAL A 1103 2.67 -29.20 -34.15
C VAL A 1103 1.24 -29.03 -34.70
N ALA A 1104 1.07 -28.70 -35.98
CA ALA A 1104 -0.25 -28.68 -36.61
C ALA A 1104 -0.89 -30.08 -36.67
N LYS A 1105 -0.09 -31.14 -36.85
CA LYS A 1105 -0.54 -32.54 -36.77
C LYS A 1105 -1.03 -32.90 -35.36
N LEU A 1106 -0.28 -32.53 -34.32
CA LEU A 1106 -0.72 -32.67 -32.91
C LEU A 1106 -2.01 -31.87 -32.60
N ALA A 1107 -2.24 -30.77 -33.31
CA ALA A 1107 -3.48 -30.00 -33.25
C ALA A 1107 -4.64 -30.58 -34.11
N ASN A 1108 -4.49 -31.81 -34.62
CA ASN A 1108 -5.45 -32.51 -35.49
C ASN A 1108 -5.82 -31.75 -36.79
N VAL A 1109 -4.89 -30.97 -37.35
CA VAL A 1109 -5.08 -30.38 -38.69
C VAL A 1109 -5.12 -31.50 -39.75
N PRO A 1110 -6.11 -31.52 -40.66
CA PRO A 1110 -6.26 -32.62 -41.62
C PRO A 1110 -5.02 -32.87 -42.48
N GLN A 1111 -4.63 -34.13 -42.64
CA GLN A 1111 -3.40 -34.53 -43.35
C GLN A 1111 -3.28 -33.90 -44.75
N ALA A 1112 -4.37 -33.83 -45.52
CA ALA A 1112 -4.36 -33.22 -46.85
C ALA A 1112 -3.96 -31.73 -46.86
N VAL A 1113 -4.11 -31.01 -45.74
CA VAL A 1113 -3.61 -29.63 -45.56
C VAL A 1113 -2.12 -29.66 -45.23
N LEU A 1114 -1.69 -30.57 -44.36
CA LEU A 1114 -0.29 -30.77 -43.99
C LEU A 1114 0.58 -31.16 -45.20
N ASP A 1115 0.09 -32.06 -46.05
CA ASP A 1115 0.78 -32.50 -47.27
C ASP A 1115 1.06 -31.33 -48.23
N ILE A 1116 0.05 -30.49 -48.46
CA ILE A 1116 0.16 -29.27 -49.30
C ILE A 1116 1.11 -28.27 -48.65
N ALA A 1117 1.01 -28.07 -47.32
CA ALA A 1117 1.88 -27.16 -46.58
C ALA A 1117 3.35 -27.62 -46.56
N ALA A 1118 3.61 -28.93 -46.49
CA ALA A 1118 4.94 -29.52 -46.59
C ALA A 1118 5.57 -29.26 -47.98
N VAL A 1119 4.80 -29.46 -49.06
CA VAL A 1119 5.25 -29.12 -50.42
C VAL A 1119 5.56 -27.63 -50.55
N LYS A 1120 4.66 -26.75 -50.10
CA LYS A 1120 4.85 -25.29 -50.20
C LYS A 1120 6.00 -24.76 -49.34
N SER A 1121 6.19 -25.30 -48.13
CA SER A 1121 7.33 -25.00 -47.28
C SER A 1121 8.66 -25.35 -47.97
N LYS A 1122 8.72 -26.53 -48.60
CA LYS A 1122 9.91 -26.99 -49.33
C LYS A 1122 10.19 -26.21 -50.62
N GLU A 1123 9.15 -25.83 -51.36
CA GLU A 1123 9.28 -24.94 -52.53
C GLU A 1123 9.89 -23.59 -52.13
N LEU A 1124 9.37 -22.97 -51.06
CA LEU A 1124 9.88 -21.69 -50.53
C LEU A 1124 11.33 -21.81 -50.02
N GLU A 1125 11.67 -22.89 -49.30
CA GLU A 1125 13.05 -23.13 -48.83
C GLU A 1125 14.03 -23.23 -50.02
N VAL A 1126 13.66 -23.97 -51.07
CA VAL A 1126 14.47 -24.13 -52.29
C VAL A 1126 14.57 -22.83 -53.07
N GLU A 1127 13.49 -22.05 -53.19
CA GLU A 1127 13.54 -20.74 -53.87
C GLU A 1127 14.44 -19.75 -53.13
N ILE A 1128 14.37 -19.67 -51.79
CA ILE A 1128 15.22 -18.80 -50.99
C ILE A 1128 16.69 -19.19 -51.15
N LYS A 1129 17.04 -20.47 -50.98
CA LYS A 1129 18.41 -20.97 -51.17
C LYS A 1129 18.91 -20.80 -52.61
N GLY A 1130 18.02 -20.92 -53.60
CA GLY A 1130 18.32 -20.64 -55.00
C GLY A 1130 18.64 -19.16 -55.26
N ARG A 1131 17.90 -18.24 -54.62
CA ARG A 1131 18.16 -16.79 -54.68
C ARG A 1131 19.45 -16.41 -53.94
N GLU A 1132 19.77 -17.06 -52.83
CA GLU A 1132 21.03 -16.87 -52.09
C GLU A 1132 22.24 -17.34 -52.90
N THR A 1133 22.21 -18.56 -53.44
CA THR A 1133 23.30 -19.09 -54.29
C THR A 1133 23.46 -18.29 -55.58
N ALA A 1134 22.36 -17.85 -56.22
CA ALA A 1134 22.42 -16.96 -57.37
C ALA A 1134 23.05 -15.58 -57.04
N ARG A 1135 22.80 -15.02 -55.86
CA ARG A 1135 23.46 -13.80 -55.37
C ARG A 1135 24.94 -14.02 -55.08
N TRP A 1136 25.33 -15.16 -54.51
CA TRP A 1136 26.73 -15.53 -54.29
C TRP A 1136 27.50 -15.62 -55.61
N PHE A 1137 26.97 -16.32 -56.61
CA PHE A 1137 27.54 -16.34 -57.96
C PHE A 1137 27.60 -14.94 -58.61
N ALA A 1138 26.58 -14.10 -58.42
CA ALA A 1138 26.59 -12.71 -58.92
C ALA A 1138 27.69 -11.85 -58.25
N ASN A 1139 27.90 -11.99 -56.93
CA ASN A 1139 28.95 -11.27 -56.19
C ASN A 1139 30.36 -11.70 -56.63
N ILE A 1140 30.56 -12.99 -56.92
CA ILE A 1140 31.80 -13.52 -57.53
C ILE A 1140 32.02 -12.90 -58.92
N LEU A 1141 31.00 -12.91 -59.78
CA LEU A 1141 31.06 -12.35 -61.13
C LEU A 1141 31.27 -10.82 -61.16
N GLN A 1142 30.96 -10.11 -60.06
CA GLN A 1142 31.23 -8.68 -59.90
C GLN A 1142 32.61 -8.37 -59.29
N GLY A 1143 33.43 -9.38 -58.96
CA GLY A 1143 34.83 -9.19 -58.55
C GLY A 1143 35.04 -8.73 -57.10
N ASN A 1144 34.05 -8.92 -56.22
CA ASN A 1144 34.12 -8.49 -54.82
C ASN A 1144 34.91 -9.45 -53.89
N ILE A 1145 35.39 -10.60 -54.40
CA ILE A 1145 36.21 -11.57 -53.65
C ILE A 1145 37.64 -11.57 -54.24
N ASN A 1146 38.61 -11.06 -53.47
CA ASN A 1146 39.96 -10.75 -53.96
C ASN A 1146 41.10 -11.63 -53.37
N THR A 1147 40.79 -12.82 -52.81
CA THR A 1147 41.81 -13.77 -52.35
C THR A 1147 41.41 -15.22 -52.64
N GLU A 1148 42.39 -16.05 -53.03
CA GLU A 1148 42.17 -17.48 -53.35
C GLU A 1148 41.82 -18.31 -52.10
N ASP A 1149 42.36 -17.94 -50.93
CA ASP A 1149 42.01 -18.57 -49.64
C ASP A 1149 40.53 -18.37 -49.25
N GLY A 1150 39.94 -17.23 -49.63
CA GLY A 1150 38.51 -16.96 -49.41
C GLY A 1150 37.62 -17.89 -50.24
N LEU A 1151 37.99 -18.12 -51.50
CA LEU A 1151 37.28 -19.07 -52.37
C LEU A 1151 37.38 -20.51 -51.84
N LEU A 1152 38.56 -20.96 -51.43
CA LEU A 1152 38.75 -22.33 -50.93
C LEU A 1152 38.02 -22.60 -49.59
N SER A 1153 37.98 -21.62 -48.70
CA SER A 1153 37.25 -21.73 -47.42
C SER A 1153 35.73 -21.65 -47.58
N GLU A 1154 35.20 -20.81 -48.47
CA GLU A 1154 33.76 -20.80 -48.75
C GLU A 1154 33.29 -22.06 -49.49
N ILE A 1155 34.07 -22.57 -50.47
CA ILE A 1155 33.74 -23.80 -51.21
C ILE A 1155 33.65 -25.01 -50.26
N SER A 1156 34.47 -25.09 -49.21
CA SER A 1156 34.34 -26.18 -48.23
C SER A 1156 33.00 -26.15 -47.48
N SER A 1157 32.41 -24.96 -47.30
CA SER A 1157 31.10 -24.80 -46.63
C SER A 1157 29.90 -25.24 -47.48
N LEU A 1158 30.09 -25.43 -48.79
CA LEU A 1158 29.10 -26.02 -49.72
C LEU A 1158 29.22 -27.55 -49.84
N SER A 1159 30.28 -28.15 -49.28
CA SER A 1159 30.58 -29.59 -49.44
C SER A 1159 29.94 -30.49 -48.36
N ILE A 1160 29.01 -29.98 -47.55
CA ILE A 1160 28.25 -30.75 -46.56
C ILE A 1160 26.76 -30.43 -46.74
N SER A 1161 26.08 -31.27 -47.54
CA SER A 1161 24.64 -31.18 -47.85
C SER A 1161 24.04 -32.57 -48.10
#